data_AF-A0A1H7DPM2-F1
#
_entry.id   AF-A0A1H7DPM2-F1
#
_cell.length_a   1.000
_cell.length_b   1.000
_cell.length_c   1.000
_cell.angle_alpha   90.00
_cell.angle_beta   90.00
_cell.angle_gamma   90.00
#
_symmetry.space_group_name_H-M   'P 1'
#
loop_
_entity.id
_entity.type
_entity.pdbx_description
1 polymer ?
#
loop_
_entity_poly.entity_id
_entity_poly.type
_entity_poly.pdbx_seq_one_letter_code
_entity_poly.pdbx_strand_id
1 'polypeptide(L)'
;MQRGNRAAALLFHFCPGLNVTEHLYVVSSEWGGTQGGINVFNKSLVEALARVVGAGVQVCAVIASVETIPTSQSGAFRFIDYDGTGEGLATTIVRDIEATRSGADRIVIIGHDVHSGPHALIACEALRDRALKSEAALFCHMDYSAYQKFKSQPIRQINEKIKLQRDIVKRGDHVFAVGPLLQEAFGALRDVTEKQSPIYSIIPGAPEALTKRIAENPAKATHFFFAGRIDPDNDPIKNGRLALRAIFEAYEKNARSTNPRWHQRGQFIAYGLGEDVTDAWFCEELKGFSYGNHFTPLPRRFADQEEIFDELLNSHVSIMPSIHEGFGLAGWEAVCAGVPLICSKHTGLAEFLDAYFNENHLAPRESVLFVEMGDEIDIDTLSSAIDEMVRKYDRRRSHARKLAEDITKQFTWDACAQSVASRLGLSQAGPSDWQSRQQDSDAALARDGTSDNIAAEVERALREANAANSLNEWSLTCTALNYISDIGKTPTYAERQNAFGQLQTIADGIQRGYEAESLRQPLIRFSGRFDVGWRFMAAASGVARSFQAFVTVIPKEMLRDIHADSFLNREFLHYSMKFADEFDNVSEEVAREFFAQALASAPESPPLQIRFARLEAAFPELASVASLDPSQNSHYNAERNRCEAIRASRFDLNDLATNHQLGPTALALATLSPAFRTRGIDQIFIAGNEHGHVAPRPAWRGDKLLRSALLAAILHPNMLIAFIEAMALDEEEAIRWAAIDLAFSLTVRSRLFDASRAGTLEESSFQLKQRLGAIVDSAVQGDGCHPWMQREFLDRFHREHSAPSLPKEMRFTASDFPFSRALFGPAVGEAGNHPFDSLHPEVHLSAQKLLETMRRVLLVLPPISMKTGAPDVSTTSTPPLGLGMVGSHLLADGHDVHLADCHRTPALVHEVIEAASQFQWIGFNTVLPTMRSTLYMASSIKRTFSPPAIVVGGPAVNAGAFQSAAQNDDEASSWDFEINAQAETNFAYLVRSAARGDAALPAGIKPNEHSPLVLNAGHRSKGASAAIEPREWPETVLLDRRLFSTPKSLS
;
A
#
# COMPACT_ATOMS: atom_id res chain seq x y z
N MET A 1 -40.00 -16.57 -12.60
CA MET A 1 -39.91 -15.15 -12.97
C MET A 1 -40.14 -14.20 -11.78
N GLN A 2 -41.28 -14.19 -11.09
CA GLN A 2 -41.49 -13.26 -9.95
C GLN A 2 -40.54 -13.46 -8.73
N ARG A 3 -40.06 -14.69 -8.47
CA ARG A 3 -39.02 -14.93 -7.44
C ARG A 3 -37.60 -14.49 -7.87
N GLY A 4 -37.31 -14.53 -9.17
CA GLY A 4 -36.06 -14.01 -9.76
C GLY A 4 -36.00 -12.47 -9.74
N ASN A 5 -37.14 -11.81 -9.95
CA ASN A 5 -37.23 -10.34 -9.87
C ASN A 5 -37.08 -9.81 -8.43
N ARG A 6 -37.58 -10.55 -7.42
CA ARG A 6 -37.31 -10.22 -6.01
C ARG A 6 -35.86 -10.52 -5.62
N ALA A 7 -35.26 -11.59 -6.14
CA ALA A 7 -33.84 -11.87 -5.92
C ALA A 7 -32.97 -10.78 -6.55
N ALA A 8 -33.24 -10.32 -7.79
CA ALA A 8 -32.50 -9.22 -8.42
C ALA A 8 -32.68 -7.89 -7.66
N ALA A 9 -33.88 -7.55 -7.21
CA ALA A 9 -34.14 -6.35 -6.42
C ALA A 9 -33.56 -6.41 -4.99
N LEU A 10 -33.51 -7.58 -4.36
CA LEU A 10 -32.79 -7.79 -3.09
C LEU A 10 -31.27 -7.86 -3.30
N LEU A 11 -30.77 -8.39 -4.41
CA LEU A 11 -29.32 -8.55 -4.69
C LEU A 11 -28.63 -7.20 -4.90
N PHE A 12 -29.32 -6.20 -5.45
CA PHE A 12 -28.86 -4.81 -5.48
C PHE A 12 -28.99 -4.07 -4.13
N HIS A 13 -29.63 -4.69 -3.12
CA HIS A 13 -29.83 -4.14 -1.78
C HIS A 13 -28.96 -4.81 -0.69
N PHE A 14 -28.34 -5.97 -0.97
CA PHE A 14 -27.67 -6.82 0.04
C PHE A 14 -26.17 -7.09 -0.22
N CYS A 15 -25.53 -6.41 -1.19
CA CYS A 15 -24.06 -6.30 -1.21
C CYS A 15 -23.59 -5.48 0.02
N PRO A 16 -22.48 -5.83 0.69
CA PRO A 16 -22.01 -5.06 1.85
C PRO A 16 -21.73 -3.64 1.42
N GLY A 17 -22.51 -2.74 2.01
CA GLY A 17 -22.64 -1.37 1.56
C GLY A 17 -24.07 -0.96 1.83
N LEU A 18 -24.40 -0.76 3.11
CA LEU A 18 -25.13 0.46 3.43
C LEU A 18 -24.35 1.55 2.67
N ASN A 19 -24.91 2.06 1.57
CA ASN A 19 -24.33 3.17 0.84
C ASN A 19 -24.40 4.39 1.77
N VAL A 20 -23.46 4.44 2.71
CA VAL A 20 -22.97 5.69 3.26
C VAL A 20 -22.20 6.31 2.13
N THR A 21 -22.93 7.01 1.25
CA THR A 21 -22.30 7.80 0.22
C THR A 21 -21.69 9.02 0.93
N GLU A 22 -20.38 8.97 1.18
CA GLU A 22 -19.64 10.13 1.66
C GLU A 22 -19.28 10.99 0.44
N HIS A 23 -19.58 12.28 0.48
CA HIS A 23 -19.25 13.19 -0.61
C HIS A 23 -18.11 14.12 -0.19
N LEU A 24 -17.08 14.17 -1.00
CA LEU A 24 -15.92 15.02 -0.80
C LEU A 24 -15.85 16.09 -1.89
N TYR A 25 -16.05 17.34 -1.51
CA TYR A 25 -15.97 18.50 -2.41
C TYR A 25 -14.71 19.29 -2.12
N VAL A 26 -13.76 19.29 -3.05
CA VAL A 26 -12.45 19.94 -2.87
C VAL A 26 -12.41 21.22 -3.71
N VAL A 27 -12.38 22.36 -3.02
CA VAL A 27 -12.69 23.67 -3.61
C VAL A 27 -11.43 24.43 -3.97
N SER A 28 -11.32 24.79 -5.25
CA SER A 28 -10.24 25.58 -5.82
C SER A 28 -10.77 26.80 -6.57
N SER A 29 -9.92 27.81 -6.76
CA SER A 29 -10.25 28.93 -7.65
C SER A 29 -10.06 28.54 -9.12
N GLU A 30 -9.04 27.73 -9.42
CA GLU A 30 -8.73 27.25 -10.76
C GLU A 30 -8.16 25.82 -10.71
N TRP A 31 -8.17 25.14 -11.86
CA TRP A 31 -7.57 23.82 -12.01
C TRP A 31 -6.28 23.89 -12.83
N GLY A 32 -5.17 23.39 -12.26
CA GLY A 32 -3.86 23.35 -12.93
C GLY A 32 -2.81 24.31 -12.36
N GLY A 33 -1.68 24.44 -13.05
CA GLY A 33 -0.48 25.13 -12.56
C GLY A 33 -0.40 26.64 -12.86
N THR A 34 -1.31 27.17 -13.67
CA THR A 34 -1.26 28.54 -14.21
C THR A 34 -1.26 29.64 -13.15
N GLN A 35 -1.87 29.41 -11.98
CA GLN A 35 -1.96 30.40 -10.89
C GLN A 35 -1.41 29.95 -9.53
N GLY A 36 -0.35 29.14 -9.53
CA GLY A 36 0.55 28.94 -8.39
C GLY A 36 0.23 27.74 -7.48
N GLY A 37 0.95 27.67 -6.35
CA GLY A 37 1.12 26.44 -5.57
C GLY A 37 -0.14 25.82 -4.94
N ILE A 38 -1.17 26.62 -4.64
CA ILE A 38 -2.43 26.09 -4.06
C ILE A 38 -3.17 25.23 -5.08
N ASN A 39 -3.26 25.68 -6.34
CA ASN A 39 -3.99 24.95 -7.38
C ASN A 39 -3.25 23.67 -7.78
N VAL A 40 -1.91 23.73 -7.82
CA VAL A 40 -1.04 22.55 -7.98
C VAL A 40 -1.29 21.54 -6.87
N PHE A 41 -1.22 21.97 -5.61
CA PHE A 41 -1.47 21.11 -4.47
C PHE A 41 -2.89 20.51 -4.51
N ASN A 42 -3.89 21.34 -4.81
CA ASN A 42 -5.28 20.91 -4.90
C ASN A 42 -5.48 19.84 -5.98
N LYS A 43 -4.92 20.05 -7.17
CA LYS A 43 -4.97 19.07 -8.26
C LYS A 43 -4.42 17.71 -7.81
N SER A 44 -3.18 17.70 -7.32
CA SER A 44 -2.54 16.45 -6.88
C SER A 44 -3.25 15.80 -5.69
N LEU A 45 -3.77 16.60 -4.75
CA LEU A 45 -4.55 16.10 -3.63
C LEU A 45 -5.86 15.45 -4.10
N VAL A 46 -6.61 16.07 -5.01
CA VAL A 46 -7.85 15.51 -5.55
C VAL A 46 -7.59 14.20 -6.29
N GLU A 47 -6.60 14.18 -7.17
CA GLU A 47 -6.22 13.00 -7.94
C GLU A 47 -5.83 11.84 -7.01
N ALA A 48 -5.04 12.13 -5.97
CA ALA A 48 -4.64 11.12 -5.00
C ALA A 48 -5.79 10.69 -4.08
N LEU A 49 -6.65 11.60 -3.61
CA LEU A 49 -7.86 11.26 -2.86
C LEU A 49 -8.73 10.30 -3.66
N ALA A 50 -8.98 10.59 -4.93
CA ALA A 50 -9.74 9.72 -5.82
C ALA A 50 -9.13 8.31 -5.97
N ARG A 51 -7.80 8.16 -5.81
CA ARG A 51 -7.12 6.86 -5.82
C ARG A 51 -7.17 6.11 -4.50
N VAL A 52 -7.24 6.80 -3.35
CA VAL A 52 -7.08 6.18 -2.03
C VAL A 52 -8.38 6.04 -1.23
N VAL A 53 -9.45 6.73 -1.61
CA VAL A 53 -10.77 6.56 -0.96
C VAL A 53 -11.55 5.39 -1.57
N GLY A 54 -12.36 4.72 -0.75
CA GLY A 54 -13.15 3.55 -1.14
C GLY A 54 -14.31 3.88 -2.06
N ALA A 55 -14.92 2.85 -2.66
CA ALA A 55 -16.03 2.99 -3.62
C ALA A 55 -17.29 3.72 -3.05
N GLY A 56 -17.41 3.83 -1.72
CA GLY A 56 -18.46 4.59 -1.05
C GLY A 56 -18.23 6.09 -0.95
N VAL A 57 -17.06 6.60 -1.40
CA VAL A 57 -16.72 8.02 -1.34
C VAL A 57 -16.73 8.64 -2.74
N GLN A 58 -17.56 9.65 -2.95
CA GLN A 58 -17.55 10.43 -4.19
C GLN A 58 -16.63 11.64 -4.06
N VAL A 59 -15.62 11.72 -4.92
CA VAL A 59 -14.70 12.87 -4.97
C VAL A 59 -15.10 13.83 -6.09
N CYS A 60 -15.23 15.11 -5.74
CA CYS A 60 -15.59 16.18 -6.66
C CYS A 60 -14.57 17.32 -6.55
N ALA A 61 -13.94 17.67 -7.68
CA ALA A 61 -13.17 18.90 -7.84
C ALA A 61 -14.12 20.06 -8.11
N VAL A 62 -14.17 21.04 -7.21
CA VAL A 62 -15.03 22.22 -7.35
C VAL A 62 -14.19 23.43 -7.75
N ILE A 63 -14.56 24.09 -8.85
CA ILE A 63 -13.79 25.18 -9.44
C ILE A 63 -14.68 26.43 -9.59
N ALA A 64 -14.14 27.59 -9.22
CA ALA A 64 -14.87 28.85 -9.32
C ALA A 64 -14.95 29.32 -10.79
N SER A 65 -16.17 29.56 -11.27
CA SER A 65 -16.47 30.33 -12.49
C SER A 65 -15.61 30.03 -13.72
N VAL A 66 -15.68 28.79 -14.21
CA VAL A 66 -14.98 28.35 -15.42
C VAL A 66 -15.82 28.57 -16.68
N GLU A 67 -15.22 29.02 -17.78
CA GLU A 67 -15.89 29.10 -19.09
C GLU A 67 -16.27 27.71 -19.61
N THR A 68 -15.41 26.72 -19.36
CA THR A 68 -15.62 25.31 -19.69
C THR A 68 -15.18 24.43 -18.54
N ILE A 69 -16.07 23.56 -18.07
CA ILE A 69 -15.79 22.59 -17.00
C ILE A 69 -14.82 21.53 -17.54
N PRO A 70 -13.66 21.30 -16.91
CA PRO A 70 -12.75 20.23 -17.32
C PRO A 70 -13.38 18.85 -17.19
N THR A 71 -12.80 17.86 -17.86
CA THR A 71 -13.20 16.45 -17.71
C THR A 71 -12.06 15.67 -17.07
N SER A 72 -12.38 14.78 -16.12
CA SER A 72 -11.38 13.87 -15.55
C SER A 72 -11.04 12.80 -16.59
N GLN A 73 -9.77 12.66 -16.97
CA GLN A 73 -9.32 11.68 -17.96
C GLN A 73 -9.62 10.23 -17.53
N SER A 74 -9.52 9.94 -16.22
CA SER A 74 -9.79 8.61 -15.67
C SER A 74 -11.25 8.39 -15.25
N GLY A 75 -12.05 9.46 -15.16
CA GLY A 75 -13.40 9.41 -14.59
C GLY A 75 -13.43 9.14 -13.08
N ALA A 76 -12.28 9.11 -12.38
CA ALA A 76 -12.17 8.77 -10.97
C ALA A 76 -12.76 9.83 -10.02
N PHE A 77 -12.97 11.04 -10.51
CA PHE A 77 -13.61 12.15 -9.79
C PHE A 77 -14.35 13.05 -10.79
N ARG A 78 -15.28 13.87 -10.29
CA ARG A 78 -16.10 14.75 -11.13
C ARG A 78 -15.70 16.21 -10.96
N PHE A 79 -15.86 16.99 -12.03
CA PHE A 79 -15.71 18.44 -11.97
C PHE A 79 -17.06 19.10 -11.77
N ILE A 80 -17.07 20.14 -10.93
CA ILE A 80 -18.27 20.91 -10.61
C ILE A 80 -17.89 22.39 -10.60
N ASP A 81 -18.72 23.22 -11.22
CA ASP A 81 -18.59 24.67 -11.20
C ASP A 81 -19.45 25.31 -10.09
N TYR A 82 -18.97 26.44 -9.57
CA TYR A 82 -19.77 27.31 -8.71
C TYR A 82 -19.49 28.78 -8.99
N ASP A 83 -20.33 29.66 -8.45
CA ASP A 83 -20.30 31.10 -8.72
C ASP A 83 -19.20 31.89 -7.96
N GLY A 84 -18.30 31.18 -7.27
CA GLY A 84 -17.27 31.80 -6.46
C GLY A 84 -17.74 32.29 -5.09
N THR A 85 -18.96 31.97 -4.66
CA THR A 85 -19.50 32.31 -3.32
C THR A 85 -19.77 31.05 -2.48
N GLY A 86 -19.75 31.20 -1.15
CA GLY A 86 -20.07 30.08 -0.25
C GLY A 86 -21.53 29.61 -0.34
N GLU A 87 -22.48 30.53 -0.53
CA GLU A 87 -23.90 30.18 -0.71
C GLU A 87 -24.16 29.49 -2.05
N GLY A 88 -23.49 29.95 -3.11
CA GLY A 88 -23.52 29.31 -4.41
C GLY A 88 -22.90 27.91 -4.36
N LEU A 89 -21.79 27.73 -3.64
CA LEU A 89 -21.19 26.41 -3.40
C LEU A 89 -22.18 25.44 -2.72
N ALA A 90 -22.87 25.87 -1.66
CA ALA A 90 -23.89 25.04 -1.02
C ALA A 90 -25.04 24.67 -1.99
N THR A 91 -25.49 25.64 -2.79
CA THR A 91 -26.55 25.42 -3.79
C THR A 91 -26.11 24.40 -4.84
N THR A 92 -24.87 24.51 -5.32
CA THR A 92 -24.25 23.58 -6.26
C THR A 92 -24.16 22.16 -5.67
N ILE A 93 -23.70 22.02 -4.42
CA ILE A 93 -23.59 20.72 -3.73
C ILE A 93 -24.97 20.04 -3.63
N VAL A 94 -26.00 20.79 -3.25
CA VAL A 94 -27.38 20.24 -3.16
C VAL A 94 -27.86 19.75 -4.52
N ARG A 95 -27.67 20.57 -5.58
CA ARG A 95 -28.04 20.19 -6.95
C ARG A 95 -27.32 18.93 -7.42
N ASP A 96 -26.05 18.77 -7.06
CA ASP A 96 -25.25 17.60 -7.42
C ASP A 96 -25.77 16.31 -6.77
N ILE A 97 -26.07 16.37 -5.47
CA ILE A 97 -26.64 15.24 -4.71
C ILE A 97 -28.00 14.84 -5.29
N GLU A 98 -28.86 15.82 -5.60
CA GLU A 98 -30.17 15.58 -6.21
C GLU A 98 -30.06 14.98 -7.62
N ALA A 99 -29.18 15.51 -8.47
CA ALA A 99 -29.00 15.06 -9.84
C ALA A 99 -28.45 13.63 -9.93
N THR A 100 -27.56 13.25 -9.00
CA THR A 100 -26.94 11.92 -8.98
C THR A 100 -27.80 10.87 -8.27
N ARG A 101 -28.92 11.26 -7.63
CA ARG A 101 -29.80 10.39 -6.82
C ARG A 101 -29.04 9.51 -5.81
N SER A 102 -27.88 9.98 -5.36
CA SER A 102 -26.88 9.15 -4.68
C SER A 102 -27.13 8.99 -3.17
N GLY A 103 -28.00 9.81 -2.57
CA GLY A 103 -28.04 9.96 -1.10
C GLY A 103 -26.70 10.53 -0.60
N ALA A 104 -26.70 11.31 0.47
CA ALA A 104 -25.44 11.82 1.05
C ALA A 104 -25.51 11.71 2.57
N ASP A 105 -24.87 10.67 3.11
CA ASP A 105 -24.87 10.41 4.55
C ASP A 105 -23.91 11.36 5.29
N ARG A 106 -22.89 11.84 4.59
CA ARG A 106 -21.93 12.81 5.08
C ARG A 106 -21.32 13.60 3.92
N ILE A 107 -21.14 14.90 4.12
CA ILE A 107 -20.53 15.81 3.16
C ILE A 107 -19.30 16.45 3.82
N VAL A 108 -18.15 16.33 3.18
CA VAL A 108 -16.92 17.00 3.59
C VAL A 108 -16.53 18.01 2.52
N ILE A 109 -16.32 19.26 2.92
CA ILE A 109 -15.93 20.35 2.03
C ILE A 109 -14.51 20.78 2.39
N ILE A 110 -13.58 20.59 1.45
CA ILE A 110 -12.19 20.99 1.61
C ILE A 110 -11.99 22.39 1.02
N GLY A 111 -11.52 23.32 1.84
CA GLY A 111 -11.12 24.67 1.43
C GLY A 111 -9.65 24.98 1.74
N HIS A 112 -9.10 25.98 1.07
CA HIS A 112 -7.70 26.39 1.17
C HIS A 112 -7.58 27.86 1.58
N ASP A 113 -6.93 28.09 2.73
CA ASP A 113 -6.59 29.40 3.27
C ASP A 113 -7.77 30.41 3.22
N VAL A 114 -7.46 31.70 3.16
CA VAL A 114 -8.40 32.80 2.93
C VAL A 114 -9.03 32.83 1.53
N HIS A 115 -8.65 31.90 0.65
CA HIS A 115 -9.13 31.85 -0.73
C HIS A 115 -10.44 31.07 -0.85
N SER A 116 -10.41 29.75 -0.64
CA SER A 116 -11.61 28.91 -0.66
C SER A 116 -12.07 28.47 0.73
N GLY A 117 -11.28 28.72 1.79
CA GLY A 117 -11.67 28.43 3.17
C GLY A 117 -12.96 29.13 3.62
N PRO A 118 -13.19 30.44 3.34
CA PRO A 118 -14.45 31.09 3.64
C PRO A 118 -15.64 30.42 2.94
N HIS A 119 -15.46 30.02 1.68
CA HIS A 119 -16.53 29.38 0.90
C HIS A 119 -16.90 28.02 1.48
N ALA A 120 -15.90 27.22 1.87
CA ALA A 120 -16.13 25.92 2.50
C ALA A 120 -16.88 26.05 3.83
N LEU A 121 -16.51 27.02 4.67
CA LEU A 121 -17.20 27.28 5.96
C LEU A 121 -18.64 27.73 5.77
N ILE A 122 -18.88 28.72 4.93
CA ILE A 122 -20.23 29.24 4.65
C ILE A 122 -21.11 28.14 4.04
N ALA A 123 -20.56 27.37 3.09
CA ALA A 123 -21.30 26.29 2.46
C ALA A 123 -21.66 25.19 3.47
N CYS A 124 -20.72 24.83 4.34
CA CYS A 124 -20.95 23.85 5.40
C CYS A 124 -22.04 24.30 6.38
N GLU A 125 -22.05 25.57 6.79
CA GLU A 125 -23.09 26.15 7.64
C GLU A 125 -24.46 26.10 6.95
N ALA A 126 -24.54 26.54 5.70
CA ALA A 126 -25.78 26.52 4.93
C ALA A 126 -26.35 25.11 4.68
N LEU A 127 -25.49 24.08 4.56
CA LEU A 127 -25.92 22.68 4.43
C LEU A 127 -26.39 22.09 5.77
N ARG A 128 -25.76 22.46 6.89
CA ARG A 128 -26.20 22.08 8.24
C ARG A 128 -27.58 22.66 8.56
N ASP A 129 -27.87 23.89 8.13
CA ASP A 129 -29.20 24.50 8.27
C ASP A 129 -30.29 23.73 7.50
N ARG A 130 -29.90 22.96 6.47
CA ARG A 130 -30.77 22.03 5.72
C ARG A 130 -30.81 20.62 6.32
N ALA A 131 -30.31 20.44 7.55
CA ALA A 131 -30.19 19.16 8.24
C ALA A 131 -29.34 18.10 7.50
N LEU A 132 -28.41 18.54 6.64
CA LEU A 132 -27.40 17.66 6.04
C LEU A 132 -26.19 17.55 6.96
N LYS A 133 -25.65 16.34 7.11
CA LYS A 133 -24.45 16.11 7.91
C LYS A 133 -23.23 16.60 7.14
N SER A 134 -22.72 17.78 7.48
CA SER A 134 -21.63 18.44 6.76
C SER A 134 -20.49 18.90 7.65
N GLU A 135 -19.27 18.80 7.16
CA GLU A 135 -18.03 19.21 7.83
C GLU A 135 -17.11 19.99 6.88
N ALA A 136 -16.41 20.97 7.43
CA ALA A 136 -15.42 21.78 6.74
C ALA A 136 -14.00 21.35 7.15
N ALA A 137 -13.20 21.00 6.15
CA ALA A 137 -11.79 20.68 6.28
C ALA A 137 -10.95 21.78 5.60
N LEU A 138 -9.92 22.28 6.29
CA LEU A 138 -9.20 23.48 5.86
C LEU A 138 -7.70 23.21 5.76
N PHE A 139 -7.12 23.53 4.61
CA PHE A 139 -5.66 23.51 4.41
C PHE A 139 -5.08 24.90 4.55
N CYS A 140 -4.04 25.00 5.38
CA CYS A 140 -3.24 26.21 5.56
C CYS A 140 -1.94 26.06 4.77
N HIS A 141 -1.72 26.92 3.76
CA HIS A 141 -0.52 26.92 2.92
C HIS A 141 0.45 28.06 3.26
N MET A 142 0.01 29.04 4.05
CA MET A 142 0.79 30.22 4.42
C MET A 142 0.46 30.72 5.82
N ASP A 143 1.41 31.35 6.52
CA ASP A 143 1.09 32.26 7.64
C ASP A 143 1.13 33.72 7.14
N TYR A 144 -0.05 34.33 6.99
CA TYR A 144 -0.14 35.70 6.50
C TYR A 144 0.43 36.73 7.48
N SER A 145 0.54 36.41 8.77
CA SER A 145 1.16 37.30 9.75
C SER A 145 2.69 37.34 9.62
N ALA A 146 3.29 36.23 9.22
CA ALA A 146 4.70 36.15 8.86
C ALA A 146 4.98 36.67 7.44
N TYR A 147 4.04 36.54 6.51
CA TYR A 147 4.26 36.86 5.09
C TYR A 147 3.96 38.32 4.69
N GLN A 148 2.84 38.91 5.15
CA GLN A 148 2.33 40.15 4.54
C GLN A 148 3.08 41.42 4.94
N LYS A 149 3.89 41.37 6.00
CA LYS A 149 4.79 42.47 6.40
C LYS A 149 5.80 42.86 5.31
N PHE A 150 6.03 41.99 4.33
CA PHE A 150 6.91 42.23 3.19
C PHE A 150 6.19 42.73 1.93
N LYS A 151 4.86 42.92 1.98
CA LYS A 151 4.08 43.43 0.85
C LYS A 151 3.79 44.92 0.97
N SER A 152 3.78 45.61 -0.17
CA SER A 152 3.44 47.04 -0.30
C SER A 152 1.93 47.32 -0.18
N GLN A 153 1.25 46.71 0.80
CA GLN A 153 -0.20 46.86 1.01
C GLN A 153 -0.50 47.70 2.27
N PRO A 154 -1.65 48.40 2.32
CA PRO A 154 -2.05 49.13 3.51
C PRO A 154 -2.19 48.22 4.74
N ILE A 155 -1.61 48.63 5.89
CA ILE A 155 -1.62 47.88 7.16
C ILE A 155 -3.03 47.38 7.55
N ARG A 156 -4.06 48.17 7.27
CA ARG A 156 -5.45 47.78 7.55
C ARG A 156 -5.87 46.51 6.80
N GLN A 157 -5.59 46.43 5.50
CA GLN A 157 -5.92 45.26 4.68
C GLN A 157 -5.13 44.02 5.15
N ILE A 158 -3.88 44.24 5.56
CA ILE A 158 -3.03 43.18 6.10
C ILE A 158 -3.65 42.59 7.38
N ASN A 159 -4.02 43.44 8.32
CA ASN A 159 -4.64 43.03 9.58
C ASN A 159 -5.99 42.35 9.37
N GLU A 160 -6.80 42.83 8.42
CA GLU A 160 -8.08 42.21 8.05
C GLU A 160 -7.87 40.78 7.51
N LYS A 161 -6.88 40.58 6.64
CA LYS A 161 -6.58 39.26 6.06
C LYS A 161 -5.96 38.28 7.08
N ILE A 162 -5.09 38.76 7.97
CA ILE A 162 -4.56 37.96 9.10
C ILE A 162 -5.69 37.54 10.03
N LYS A 163 -6.58 38.48 10.39
CA LYS A 163 -7.73 38.20 11.24
C LYS A 163 -8.66 37.17 10.61
N LEU A 164 -8.92 37.30 9.30
CA LEU A 164 -9.72 36.34 8.54
C LEU A 164 -9.09 34.94 8.55
N GLN A 165 -7.78 34.81 8.29
CA GLN A 165 -7.13 33.50 8.33
C GLN A 165 -7.25 32.83 9.71
N ARG A 166 -6.99 33.59 10.79
CA ARG A 166 -7.11 33.06 12.15
C ARG A 166 -8.55 32.67 12.49
N ASP A 167 -9.55 33.39 11.98
CA ASP A 167 -10.96 33.03 12.14
C ASP A 167 -11.31 31.72 11.42
N ILE A 168 -10.85 31.57 10.18
CA ILE A 168 -11.03 30.36 9.36
C ILE A 168 -10.46 29.13 10.09
N VAL A 169 -9.21 29.21 10.55
CA VAL A 169 -8.54 28.13 11.29
C VAL A 169 -9.28 27.74 12.57
N LYS A 170 -9.84 28.72 13.29
CA LYS A 170 -10.61 28.47 14.53
C LYS A 170 -11.95 27.78 14.27
N ARG A 171 -12.57 28.04 13.12
CA ARG A 171 -13.94 27.58 12.80
C ARG A 171 -13.99 26.23 12.09
N GLY A 172 -12.93 25.82 11.39
CA GLY A 172 -12.89 24.52 10.71
C GLY A 172 -13.13 23.35 11.66
N ASP A 173 -13.80 22.31 11.17
CA ASP A 173 -13.96 21.05 11.90
C ASP A 173 -12.61 20.30 11.90
N HIS A 174 -11.99 20.22 10.72
CA HIS A 174 -10.66 19.66 10.51
C HIS A 174 -9.70 20.72 9.93
N VAL A 175 -8.46 20.76 10.42
CA VAL A 175 -7.45 21.70 9.92
C VAL A 175 -6.14 20.96 9.64
N PHE A 176 -5.63 21.14 8.43
CA PHE A 176 -4.37 20.60 7.93
C PHE A 176 -3.40 21.74 7.67
N ALA A 177 -2.21 21.66 8.23
CA ALA A 177 -1.10 22.57 7.96
C ALA A 177 -0.14 21.90 6.97
N VAL A 178 0.22 22.61 5.89
CA VAL A 178 1.19 22.08 4.92
C VAL A 178 2.61 22.28 5.47
N GLY A 179 3.11 21.28 6.18
CA GLY A 179 4.41 21.28 6.84
C GLY A 179 4.40 21.63 8.34
N PRO A 180 5.50 21.31 9.04
CA PRO A 180 5.62 21.49 10.50
C PRO A 180 5.59 22.97 10.93
N LEU A 181 6.23 23.86 10.17
CA LEU A 181 6.26 25.31 10.45
C LEU A 181 4.85 25.90 10.64
N LEU A 182 3.93 25.56 9.72
CA LEU A 182 2.56 26.04 9.79
C LEU A 182 1.75 25.35 10.89
N GLN A 183 2.06 24.08 11.21
CA GLN A 183 1.42 23.39 12.32
C GLN A 183 1.75 24.07 13.65
N GLU A 184 3.02 24.46 13.85
CA GLU A 184 3.44 25.21 15.04
C GLU A 184 2.79 26.61 15.07
N ALA A 185 2.86 27.36 13.95
CA ALA A 185 2.35 28.72 13.88
C ALA A 185 0.86 28.85 14.23
N PHE A 186 0.06 27.85 13.84
CA PHE A 186 -1.38 27.83 14.09
C PHE A 186 -1.79 26.98 15.29
N GLY A 187 -0.92 26.12 15.83
CA GLY A 187 -1.26 25.11 16.83
C GLY A 187 -1.95 25.67 18.07
N ALA A 188 -1.51 26.85 18.54
CA ALA A 188 -2.07 27.53 19.71
C ALA A 188 -3.45 28.20 19.46
N LEU A 189 -3.98 28.18 18.23
CA LEU A 189 -5.26 28.82 17.90
C LEU A 189 -6.49 27.99 18.27
N ARG A 190 -6.32 26.68 18.50
CA ARG A 190 -7.42 25.76 18.79
C ARG A 190 -7.28 25.16 20.19
N ASP A 191 -8.31 25.30 21.00
CA ASP A 191 -8.47 24.52 22.22
C ASP A 191 -9.08 23.17 21.84
N VAL A 192 -8.33 22.08 22.05
CA VAL A 192 -8.79 20.73 21.68
C VAL A 192 -9.98 20.35 22.56
N THR A 193 -11.18 20.43 22.00
CA THR A 193 -12.46 20.01 22.60
C THR A 193 -13.02 18.82 21.83
N GLU A 194 -14.03 18.12 22.35
CA GLU A 194 -14.64 16.94 21.68
C GLU A 194 -15.14 17.20 20.24
N LYS A 195 -15.37 18.47 19.86
CA LYS A 195 -15.85 18.86 18.52
C LYS A 195 -14.76 19.31 17.54
N GLN A 196 -13.55 19.61 18.01
CA GLN A 196 -12.51 20.25 17.20
C GLN A 196 -11.24 19.39 17.16
N SER A 197 -10.77 19.05 15.95
CA SER A 197 -9.52 18.32 15.79
C SER A 197 -8.30 19.16 16.23
N PRO A 198 -7.16 18.55 16.59
CA PRO A 198 -5.89 19.27 16.55
C PRO A 198 -5.55 19.67 15.10
N ILE A 199 -4.59 20.57 14.95
CA ILE A 199 -4.04 20.92 13.64
C ILE A 199 -3.05 19.83 13.23
N TYR A 200 -3.27 19.25 12.06
CA TYR A 200 -2.47 18.14 11.55
C TYR A 200 -1.45 18.62 10.54
N SER A 201 -0.16 18.37 10.75
CA SER A 201 0.85 18.56 9.71
C SER A 201 0.68 17.51 8.61
N ILE A 202 0.71 17.97 7.36
CA ILE A 202 0.72 17.16 6.14
C ILE A 202 1.91 17.59 5.29
N ILE A 203 2.73 16.62 4.89
CA ILE A 203 3.82 16.83 3.93
C ILE A 203 3.28 16.54 2.53
N PRO A 204 3.44 17.48 1.56
CA PRO A 204 3.07 17.24 0.17
C PRO A 204 3.75 15.98 -0.41
N GLY A 205 3.05 15.27 -1.29
CA GLY A 205 3.63 14.15 -2.00
C GLY A 205 4.68 14.56 -3.04
N ALA A 206 5.58 13.64 -3.37
CA ALA A 206 6.47 13.77 -4.52
C ALA A 206 5.65 13.67 -5.83
N PRO A 207 5.85 14.59 -6.79
CA PRO A 207 5.20 14.51 -8.09
C PRO A 207 5.62 13.25 -8.86
N GLU A 208 4.65 12.47 -9.35
CA GLU A 208 4.90 11.21 -10.07
C GLU A 208 5.76 11.40 -11.33
N ALA A 209 5.67 12.55 -11.99
CA ALA A 209 6.50 12.88 -13.15
C ALA A 209 8.01 12.93 -12.82
N LEU A 210 8.36 13.29 -11.58
CA LEU A 210 9.76 13.38 -11.14
C LEU A 210 10.30 12.04 -10.64
N THR A 211 9.45 11.19 -10.04
CA THR A 211 9.88 9.90 -9.48
C THR A 211 10.34 8.90 -10.54
N LYS A 212 9.87 9.05 -11.80
CA LYS A 212 10.18 8.15 -12.92
C LYS A 212 11.37 8.58 -13.78
N ARG A 213 11.97 9.76 -13.55
CA ARG A 213 12.83 10.45 -14.54
C ARG A 213 14.20 10.92 -14.05
N ILE A 214 14.79 10.26 -13.06
CA ILE A 214 16.15 10.61 -12.59
C ILE A 214 17.20 10.23 -13.66
N ALA A 215 17.43 11.12 -14.62
CA ALA A 215 18.36 10.91 -15.73
C ALA A 215 19.75 11.51 -15.47
N GLU A 216 20.73 11.09 -16.29
CA GLU A 216 21.99 11.80 -16.44
C GLU A 216 21.78 13.10 -17.21
N ASN A 217 22.37 14.20 -16.74
CA ASN A 217 22.32 15.48 -17.44
C ASN A 217 23.58 15.54 -18.31
N PRO A 218 23.45 15.48 -19.65
CA PRO A 218 24.58 15.48 -20.57
C PRO A 218 25.11 16.91 -20.84
N ALA A 219 24.46 17.96 -20.33
CA ALA A 219 24.82 19.34 -20.63
C ALA A 219 26.18 19.71 -20.03
N LYS A 220 27.07 20.22 -20.89
CA LYS A 220 28.38 20.74 -20.49
C LYS A 220 28.29 22.16 -19.90
N ALA A 221 27.14 22.82 -19.94
CA ALA A 221 26.91 24.16 -19.39
C ALA A 221 26.26 24.06 -18.01
N THR A 222 26.67 24.89 -17.05
CA THR A 222 26.05 24.87 -15.71
C THR A 222 24.71 25.62 -15.74
N HIS A 223 23.62 24.90 -15.48
CA HIS A 223 22.25 25.42 -15.51
C HIS A 223 21.73 25.66 -14.09
N PHE A 224 21.34 26.89 -13.79
CA PHE A 224 20.67 27.26 -12.55
C PHE A 224 19.17 27.38 -12.80
N PHE A 225 18.38 26.95 -11.84
CA PHE A 225 16.92 26.92 -11.94
C PHE A 225 16.27 27.67 -10.78
N PHE A 226 15.22 28.42 -11.11
CA PHE A 226 14.35 29.08 -10.15
C PHE A 226 12.91 29.01 -10.65
N ALA A 227 11.97 28.75 -9.74
CA ALA A 227 10.54 28.84 -10.00
C ALA A 227 9.85 29.58 -8.84
N GLY A 228 9.19 30.68 -9.16
CA GLY A 228 8.50 31.52 -8.18
C GLY A 228 7.87 32.74 -8.82
N ARG A 229 6.94 33.42 -8.14
CA ARG A 229 6.30 34.63 -8.70
C ARG A 229 7.33 35.77 -8.81
N ILE A 230 7.60 36.23 -10.03
CA ILE A 230 8.53 37.30 -10.36
C ILE A 230 7.72 38.48 -10.90
N ASP A 231 7.37 39.38 -9.99
CA ASP A 231 6.69 40.64 -10.24
C ASP A 231 7.04 41.63 -9.12
N PRO A 232 6.78 42.94 -9.27
CA PRO A 232 7.15 43.95 -8.28
C PRO A 232 6.62 43.70 -6.85
N ASP A 233 5.50 42.98 -6.69
CA ASP A 233 4.86 42.74 -5.40
C ASP A 233 5.34 41.46 -4.71
N ASN A 234 5.86 40.50 -5.46
CA ASN A 234 6.27 39.19 -4.95
C ASN A 234 7.78 38.93 -5.03
N ASP A 235 8.51 39.52 -5.99
CA ASP A 235 9.96 39.35 -6.12
C ASP A 235 10.75 39.81 -4.88
N PRO A 236 10.37 40.86 -4.11
CA PRO A 236 11.03 41.18 -2.85
C PRO A 236 10.99 40.06 -1.80
N ILE A 237 10.05 39.12 -1.93
CA ILE A 237 9.92 37.97 -1.04
C ILE A 237 10.54 36.72 -1.66
N LYS A 238 10.31 36.48 -2.97
CA LYS A 238 10.78 35.29 -3.68
C LYS A 238 12.24 35.39 -4.13
N ASN A 239 12.77 36.60 -4.26
CA ASN A 239 14.17 36.92 -4.55
C ASN A 239 14.70 36.35 -5.88
N GLY A 240 13.88 36.36 -6.94
CA GLY A 240 14.28 35.88 -8.27
C GLY A 240 15.35 36.77 -8.92
N ARG A 241 15.19 38.10 -8.83
CA ARG A 241 16.22 39.06 -9.30
C ARG A 241 17.49 39.03 -8.46
N LEU A 242 17.37 38.78 -7.15
CA LEU A 242 18.52 38.59 -6.27
C LEU A 242 19.31 37.33 -6.66
N ALA A 243 18.63 36.21 -6.96
CA ALA A 243 19.27 35.01 -7.46
C ALA A 243 20.05 35.26 -8.75
N LEU A 244 19.45 35.99 -9.70
CA LEU A 244 20.11 36.41 -10.93
C LEU A 244 21.43 37.13 -10.63
N ARG A 245 21.38 38.16 -9.79
CA ARG A 245 22.56 38.96 -9.43
C ARG A 245 23.63 38.15 -8.69
N ALA A 246 23.23 37.30 -7.75
CA ALA A 246 24.14 36.45 -6.98
C ALA A 246 24.90 35.43 -7.85
N ILE A 247 24.23 34.87 -8.88
CA ILE A 247 24.89 33.97 -9.83
C ILE A 247 25.94 34.75 -10.63
N PHE A 248 25.61 35.93 -11.15
CA PHE A 248 26.56 36.76 -11.88
C PHE A 248 27.78 37.12 -11.02
N GLU A 249 27.55 37.53 -9.78
CA GLU A 249 28.63 37.83 -8.85
C GLU A 249 29.50 36.61 -8.53
N ALA A 250 28.90 35.42 -8.45
CA ALA A 250 29.65 34.17 -8.27
C ALA A 250 30.56 33.87 -9.47
N TYR A 251 30.11 34.14 -10.71
CA TYR A 251 30.95 34.05 -11.92
C TYR A 251 32.09 35.07 -11.91
N GLU A 252 31.84 36.32 -11.51
CA GLU A 252 32.89 37.35 -11.42
C GLU A 252 33.94 37.00 -10.36
N LYS A 253 33.51 36.62 -9.15
CA LYS A 253 34.39 36.18 -8.05
C LYS A 253 35.24 34.97 -8.45
N ASN A 254 34.71 34.08 -9.30
CA ASN A 254 35.38 32.87 -9.75
C ASN A 254 36.05 32.97 -11.13
N ALA A 255 36.22 34.16 -11.69
CA ALA A 255 36.83 34.33 -13.03
C ALA A 255 38.26 33.77 -13.16
N ARG A 256 38.96 33.54 -12.04
CA ARG A 256 40.31 32.93 -11.97
C ARG A 256 40.32 31.55 -11.29
N SER A 257 39.15 30.94 -11.08
CA SER A 257 39.03 29.63 -10.44
C SER A 257 39.74 28.55 -11.28
N THR A 258 40.03 27.39 -10.69
CA THR A 258 40.49 26.20 -11.45
C THR A 258 39.35 25.23 -11.75
N ASN A 259 38.14 25.48 -11.21
CA ASN A 259 36.97 24.65 -11.48
C ASN A 259 36.44 24.93 -12.90
N PRO A 260 36.38 23.91 -13.79
CA PRO A 260 35.98 24.11 -15.18
C PRO A 260 34.55 24.65 -15.35
N ARG A 261 33.65 24.44 -14.37
CA ARG A 261 32.26 24.91 -14.44
C ARG A 261 32.13 26.43 -14.52
N TRP A 262 33.07 27.19 -13.92
CA TRP A 262 33.09 28.65 -13.97
C TRP A 262 33.58 29.22 -15.31
N HIS A 263 34.22 28.40 -16.14
CA HIS A 263 34.72 28.81 -17.46
C HIS A 263 33.77 28.42 -18.59
N GLN A 264 32.79 27.57 -18.29
CA GLN A 264 31.72 27.20 -19.20
C GLN A 264 30.67 28.31 -19.25
N ARG A 265 29.89 28.34 -20.35
CA ARG A 265 28.75 29.25 -20.43
C ARG A 265 27.66 28.76 -19.47
N GLY A 266 27.28 29.58 -18.50
CA GLY A 266 26.16 29.32 -17.59
C GLY A 266 24.82 29.75 -18.16
N GLN A 267 23.74 29.17 -17.62
CA GLN A 267 22.37 29.57 -17.90
C GLN A 267 21.59 29.70 -16.60
N PHE A 268 20.65 30.64 -16.53
CA PHE A 268 19.69 30.73 -15.44
C PHE A 268 18.28 30.83 -15.95
N ILE A 269 17.50 29.82 -15.59
CA ILE A 269 16.15 29.59 -16.07
C ILE A 269 15.23 29.96 -14.91
N ALA A 270 14.50 31.04 -15.09
CA ALA A 270 13.68 31.64 -14.04
C ALA A 270 12.21 31.66 -14.47
N TYR A 271 11.43 30.73 -13.95
CA TYR A 271 9.99 30.63 -14.21
C TYR A 271 9.18 31.50 -13.27
N GLY A 272 8.11 32.11 -13.81
CA GLY A 272 7.08 32.83 -13.06
C GLY A 272 7.08 34.35 -13.26
N LEU A 273 7.60 34.83 -14.39
CA LEU A 273 7.49 36.23 -14.80
C LEU A 273 6.02 36.63 -15.01
N GLY A 274 5.56 37.70 -14.33
CA GLY A 274 4.19 38.22 -14.47
C GLY A 274 3.88 38.73 -15.88
N GLU A 275 2.59 38.75 -16.26
CA GLU A 275 2.16 39.10 -17.62
C GLU A 275 2.61 40.50 -18.06
N ASP A 276 2.52 41.48 -17.15
CA ASP A 276 2.90 42.88 -17.37
C ASP A 276 4.39 43.16 -17.15
N VAL A 277 5.19 42.14 -16.86
CA VAL A 277 6.62 42.27 -16.56
C VAL A 277 7.44 41.93 -17.81
N THR A 278 8.47 42.74 -18.08
CA THR A 278 9.36 42.54 -19.24
C THR A 278 10.68 41.88 -18.84
N ASP A 279 11.28 41.13 -19.78
CA ASP A 279 12.62 40.55 -19.60
C ASP A 279 13.67 41.62 -19.24
N ALA A 280 13.51 42.84 -19.76
CA ALA A 280 14.38 43.97 -19.48
C ALA A 280 14.30 44.45 -18.03
N TRP A 281 13.10 44.39 -17.40
CA TRP A 281 12.94 44.68 -15.98
C TRP A 281 13.63 43.62 -15.12
N PHE A 282 13.46 42.34 -15.46
CA PHE A 282 14.11 41.25 -14.74
C PHE A 282 15.64 41.34 -14.83
N CYS A 283 16.16 41.65 -16.03
CA CYS A 283 17.60 41.77 -16.28
C CYS A 283 18.19 43.13 -15.89
N GLU A 284 17.42 44.05 -15.29
CA GLU A 284 17.90 45.38 -14.91
C GLU A 284 19.05 45.31 -13.90
N GLU A 285 19.04 44.31 -13.02
CA GLU A 285 20.14 44.06 -12.06
C GLU A 285 21.50 43.85 -12.72
N LEU A 286 21.53 43.54 -14.02
CA LEU A 286 22.76 43.28 -14.77
C LEU A 286 23.36 44.55 -15.40
N LYS A 287 22.69 45.71 -15.31
CA LYS A 287 23.23 46.97 -15.84
C LYS A 287 24.50 47.36 -15.08
N GLY A 288 25.64 47.33 -15.77
CA GLY A 288 26.95 47.66 -15.20
C GLY A 288 27.90 46.46 -15.06
N PHE A 289 27.40 45.24 -15.23
CA PHE A 289 28.23 44.03 -15.27
C PHE A 289 28.86 43.86 -16.67
N SER A 290 30.15 43.51 -16.70
CA SER A 290 30.95 43.52 -17.95
C SER A 290 31.11 42.14 -18.60
N TYR A 291 30.59 41.08 -17.98
CA TYR A 291 30.87 39.68 -18.34
C TYR A 291 29.86 39.05 -19.32
N GLY A 292 29.38 39.83 -20.29
CA GLY A 292 28.21 39.53 -21.15
C GLY A 292 28.28 38.33 -22.12
N ASN A 293 29.30 37.47 -22.06
CA ASN A 293 29.45 36.32 -22.97
C ASN A 293 29.43 34.94 -22.28
N HIS A 294 29.50 34.87 -20.95
CA HIS A 294 29.67 33.59 -20.22
C HIS A 294 28.42 33.17 -19.44
N PHE A 295 27.37 33.98 -19.40
CA PHE A 295 26.13 33.62 -18.70
C PHE A 295 24.90 34.13 -19.44
N THR A 296 23.81 33.36 -19.43
CA THR A 296 22.58 33.68 -20.15
C THR A 296 21.37 33.61 -19.22
N PRO A 297 20.73 34.74 -18.88
CA PRO A 297 19.43 34.73 -18.22
C PRO A 297 18.33 34.33 -19.22
N LEU A 298 17.45 33.43 -18.79
CA LEU A 298 16.32 32.89 -19.55
C LEU A 298 15.05 33.04 -18.68
N PRO A 299 14.51 34.27 -18.51
CA PRO A 299 13.25 34.44 -17.82
C PRO A 299 12.11 33.81 -18.63
N ARG A 300 11.19 33.14 -17.93
CA ARG A 300 10.03 32.45 -18.49
C ARG A 300 8.78 32.89 -17.73
N ARG A 301 7.66 32.94 -18.44
CA ARG A 301 6.33 33.14 -17.82
C ARG A 301 5.90 31.87 -17.06
N PHE A 302 4.74 31.91 -16.43
CA PHE A 302 4.12 30.69 -15.90
C PHE A 302 3.85 29.70 -17.03
N ALA A 303 4.13 28.43 -16.76
CA ALA A 303 3.93 27.30 -17.66
C ALA A 303 3.21 26.18 -16.91
N ASP A 304 2.87 25.11 -17.61
CA ASP A 304 2.40 23.89 -16.98
C ASP A 304 3.51 23.19 -16.18
N GLN A 305 3.13 22.24 -15.32
CA GLN A 305 4.09 21.53 -14.48
C GLN A 305 5.02 20.62 -15.29
N GLU A 306 4.57 20.10 -16.43
CA GLU A 306 5.38 19.18 -17.24
C GLU A 306 6.58 19.91 -17.84
N GLU A 307 6.37 21.10 -18.42
CA GLU A 307 7.45 21.93 -18.95
C GLU A 307 8.43 22.35 -17.84
N ILE A 308 7.90 22.76 -16.68
CA ILE A 308 8.72 23.16 -15.53
C ILE A 308 9.56 21.99 -15.01
N PHE A 309 8.99 20.79 -14.94
CA PHE A 309 9.71 19.58 -14.50
C PHE A 309 10.76 19.12 -15.52
N ASP A 310 10.50 19.26 -16.82
CA ASP A 310 11.48 18.99 -17.86
C ASP A 310 12.71 19.88 -17.71
N GLU A 311 12.52 21.18 -17.51
CA GLU A 311 13.63 22.11 -17.28
C GLU A 311 14.34 21.84 -15.95
N LEU A 312 13.59 21.57 -14.88
CA LEU A 312 14.16 21.25 -13.57
C LEU A 312 15.04 20.00 -13.62
N LEU A 313 14.59 18.92 -14.24
CA LEU A 313 15.36 17.66 -14.39
C LEU A 313 16.64 17.87 -15.20
N ASN A 314 16.64 18.81 -16.15
CA ASN A 314 17.79 19.19 -16.97
C ASN A 314 18.65 20.30 -16.35
N SER A 315 18.34 20.73 -15.12
CA SER A 315 19.10 21.74 -14.41
C SER A 315 20.18 21.14 -13.52
N HIS A 316 21.18 21.96 -13.18
CA HIS A 316 22.27 21.53 -12.30
C HIS A 316 21.99 21.90 -10.84
N VAL A 317 21.58 23.14 -10.58
CA VAL A 317 21.34 23.64 -9.23
C VAL A 317 20.00 24.37 -9.22
N SER A 318 19.14 24.04 -8.26
CA SER A 318 17.92 24.80 -7.99
C SER A 318 18.17 25.79 -6.86
N ILE A 319 17.59 26.98 -6.97
CA ILE A 319 17.73 28.07 -6.00
C ILE A 319 16.35 28.52 -5.56
N MET A 320 16.07 28.46 -4.26
CA MET A 320 14.85 28.96 -3.62
C MET A 320 15.24 29.93 -2.48
N PRO A 321 15.59 31.19 -2.81
CA PRO A 321 16.11 32.18 -1.86
C PRO A 321 15.00 33.02 -1.21
N SER A 322 13.79 32.46 -1.09
CA SER A 322 12.64 33.16 -0.54
C SER A 322 12.89 33.60 0.90
N ILE A 323 12.51 34.82 1.28
CA ILE A 323 12.60 35.30 2.68
C ILE A 323 11.68 34.46 3.58
N HIS A 324 10.49 34.13 3.07
CA HIS A 324 9.52 33.31 3.80
C HIS A 324 8.67 32.47 2.85
N GLU A 325 8.49 31.20 3.20
CA GLU A 325 7.59 30.23 2.56
C GLU A 325 6.90 29.40 3.64
N GLY A 326 5.63 29.05 3.41
CA GLY A 326 4.85 28.23 4.33
C GLY A 326 5.36 26.81 4.33
N PHE A 327 5.57 26.26 3.12
CA PHE A 327 6.33 25.03 2.91
C PHE A 327 7.48 25.30 1.94
N GLY A 328 7.19 25.52 0.66
CA GLY A 328 8.20 25.75 -0.39
C GLY A 328 8.20 24.62 -1.42
N LEU A 329 7.10 24.52 -2.19
CA LEU A 329 6.91 23.45 -3.18
C LEU A 329 8.00 23.43 -4.25
N ALA A 330 8.50 24.59 -4.71
CA ALA A 330 9.57 24.64 -5.71
C ALA A 330 10.87 23.97 -5.22
N GLY A 331 11.22 24.16 -3.95
CA GLY A 331 12.36 23.47 -3.33
C GLY A 331 12.07 21.98 -3.12
N TRP A 332 10.84 21.63 -2.73
CA TRP A 332 10.41 20.23 -2.59
C TRP A 332 10.52 19.47 -3.92
N GLU A 333 10.02 20.07 -5.00
CA GLU A 333 10.13 19.54 -6.37
C GLU A 333 11.59 19.36 -6.79
N ALA A 334 12.48 20.30 -6.46
CA ALA A 334 13.92 20.15 -6.73
C ALA A 334 14.56 18.98 -5.98
N VAL A 335 14.19 18.78 -4.71
CA VAL A 335 14.63 17.63 -3.92
C VAL A 335 14.10 16.33 -4.54
N CYS A 336 12.82 16.26 -4.91
CA CYS A 336 12.22 15.10 -5.58
C CYS A 336 12.85 14.81 -6.95
N ALA A 337 13.29 15.84 -7.69
CA ALA A 337 13.97 15.71 -8.97
C ALA A 337 15.44 15.24 -8.84
N GLY A 338 15.97 15.13 -7.62
CA GLY A 338 17.39 14.82 -7.40
C GLY A 338 18.33 15.95 -7.84
N VAL A 339 17.85 17.19 -7.80
CA VAL A 339 18.62 18.39 -8.15
C VAL A 339 19.13 19.04 -6.86
N PRO A 340 20.45 19.27 -6.71
CA PRO A 340 21.01 20.01 -5.58
C PRO A 340 20.31 21.36 -5.36
N LEU A 341 19.96 21.64 -4.10
CA LEU A 341 19.11 22.78 -3.74
C LEU A 341 19.87 23.78 -2.85
N ILE A 342 19.79 25.06 -3.20
CA ILE A 342 20.10 26.17 -2.29
C ILE A 342 18.77 26.72 -1.80
N CYS A 343 18.53 26.66 -0.49
CA CYS A 343 17.24 26.96 0.12
C CYS A 343 17.40 27.91 1.30
N SER A 344 16.49 28.89 1.44
CA SER A 344 16.46 29.70 2.65
C SER A 344 16.08 28.88 3.90
N LYS A 345 16.77 29.14 5.01
CA LYS A 345 16.57 28.45 6.29
C LYS A 345 15.20 28.71 6.94
N HIS A 346 14.57 29.85 6.64
CA HIS A 346 13.29 30.26 7.24
C HIS A 346 12.06 29.85 6.40
N THR A 347 12.07 28.61 5.92
CA THR A 347 11.00 28.02 5.11
C THR A 347 10.50 26.71 5.73
N GLY A 348 9.23 26.36 5.54
CA GLY A 348 8.71 25.11 6.08
C GLY A 348 9.38 23.85 5.50
N LEU A 349 9.89 23.91 4.27
CA LEU A 349 10.70 22.86 3.66
C LEU A 349 12.03 22.71 4.40
N ALA A 350 12.71 23.81 4.73
CA ALA A 350 13.97 23.75 5.47
C ALA A 350 13.78 23.12 6.86
N GLU A 351 12.72 23.51 7.57
CA GLU A 351 12.37 22.93 8.86
C GLU A 351 12.07 21.43 8.76
N PHE A 352 11.29 21.03 7.75
CA PHE A 352 11.00 19.62 7.49
C PHE A 352 12.28 18.82 7.17
N LEU A 353 13.13 19.32 6.27
CA LEU A 353 14.37 18.63 5.88
C LEU A 353 15.36 18.56 7.05
N ASP A 354 15.44 19.60 7.89
CA ASP A 354 16.27 19.57 9.09
C ASP A 354 15.82 18.48 10.07
N ALA A 355 14.51 18.36 10.32
CA ALA A 355 13.96 17.26 11.11
C ALA A 355 14.24 15.89 10.46
N TYR A 356 14.01 15.78 9.15
CA TYR A 356 14.24 14.54 8.40
C TYR A 356 15.71 14.08 8.47
N PHE A 357 16.67 14.98 8.30
CA PHE A 357 18.10 14.66 8.40
C PHE A 357 18.53 14.29 9.83
N ASN A 358 17.88 14.86 10.85
CA ASN A 358 18.13 14.50 12.24
C ASN A 358 17.60 13.11 12.59
N GLU A 359 16.46 12.71 12.01
CA GLU A 359 15.88 11.37 12.21
C GLU A 359 16.58 10.31 11.33
N ASN A 360 17.09 10.70 10.17
CA ASN A 360 17.71 9.82 9.18
C ASN A 360 19.19 10.15 9.01
N HIS A 361 20.03 9.77 9.98
CA HIS A 361 21.47 10.14 10.02
C HIS A 361 22.31 9.73 8.79
N LEU A 362 21.85 8.78 7.98
CA LEU A 362 22.51 8.35 6.73
C LEU A 362 22.09 9.19 5.51
N ALA A 363 21.04 10.00 5.63
CA ALA A 363 20.54 10.84 4.55
C ALA A 363 21.57 11.93 4.20
N PRO A 364 21.84 12.17 2.91
CA PRO A 364 23.03 12.89 2.51
C PRO A 364 22.82 14.42 2.50
N ARG A 365 22.86 15.04 3.70
CA ARG A 365 22.59 16.47 3.96
C ARG A 365 23.29 17.47 3.04
N GLU A 366 24.49 17.16 2.55
CA GLU A 366 25.26 18.07 1.69
C GLU A 366 24.59 18.40 0.34
N SER A 367 23.54 17.67 -0.06
CA SER A 367 22.75 17.96 -1.27
C SER A 367 21.92 19.24 -1.16
N VAL A 368 21.67 19.72 0.06
CA VAL A 368 20.90 20.93 0.34
C VAL A 368 21.79 21.92 1.12
N LEU A 369 21.90 23.14 0.63
CA LEU A 369 22.57 24.24 1.34
C LEU A 369 21.52 25.20 1.86
N PHE A 370 21.45 25.31 3.19
CA PHE A 370 20.60 26.30 3.84
C PHE A 370 21.31 27.64 3.96
N VAL A 371 20.68 28.69 3.41
CA VAL A 371 21.16 30.08 3.49
C VAL A 371 20.26 30.90 4.40
N GLU A 372 20.85 31.79 5.18
CA GLU A 372 20.11 32.73 6.00
C GLU A 372 19.85 33.99 5.17
N MET A 373 18.58 34.29 4.90
CA MET A 373 18.18 35.46 4.13
C MET A 373 17.55 36.47 5.09
N GLY A 374 18.11 37.69 5.15
CA GLY A 374 17.62 38.78 5.99
C GLY A 374 16.71 39.78 5.26
N ASP A 375 16.40 40.90 5.94
CA ASP A 375 15.58 42.00 5.41
C ASP A 375 16.36 42.90 4.41
N GLU A 376 17.69 42.83 4.39
CA GLU A 376 18.57 43.56 3.45
C GLU A 376 19.02 42.67 2.27
N ILE A 377 19.48 43.30 1.19
CA ILE A 377 19.97 42.62 -0.02
C ILE A 377 21.22 41.77 0.32
N ASP A 378 21.05 40.46 0.50
CA ASP A 378 22.15 39.56 0.85
C ASP A 378 22.72 38.81 -0.37
N ILE A 379 23.33 39.58 -1.27
CA ILE A 379 23.96 39.03 -2.48
C ILE A 379 25.20 38.21 -2.12
N ASP A 380 26.00 38.67 -1.15
CA ASP A 380 27.26 38.04 -0.77
C ASP A 380 27.03 36.62 -0.23
N THR A 381 26.03 36.43 0.65
CA THR A 381 25.68 35.09 1.18
C THR A 381 25.20 34.17 0.07
N LEU A 382 24.27 34.63 -0.77
CA LEU A 382 23.73 33.79 -1.85
C LEU A 382 24.80 33.46 -2.90
N SER A 383 25.64 34.43 -3.27
CA SER A 383 26.77 34.23 -4.18
C SER A 383 27.79 33.23 -3.62
N SER A 384 28.10 33.32 -2.32
CA SER A 384 29.00 32.39 -1.63
C SER A 384 28.42 30.97 -1.57
N ALA A 385 27.11 30.83 -1.34
CA ALA A 385 26.43 29.53 -1.34
C ALA A 385 26.41 28.89 -2.74
N ILE A 386 26.22 29.69 -3.79
CA ILE A 386 26.33 29.24 -5.18
C ILE A 386 27.77 28.77 -5.45
N ASP A 387 28.79 29.52 -5.02
CA ASP A 387 30.18 29.10 -5.14
C ASP A 387 30.44 27.77 -4.42
N GLU A 388 29.98 27.67 -3.18
CA GLU A 388 30.12 26.48 -2.40
C GLU A 388 29.47 25.28 -3.11
N MET A 389 28.22 25.41 -3.55
CA MET A 389 27.44 24.38 -4.25
C MET A 389 28.21 23.84 -5.47
N VAL A 390 28.68 24.74 -6.35
CA VAL A 390 29.40 24.40 -7.59
C VAL A 390 30.75 23.73 -7.31
N ARG A 391 31.45 24.10 -6.22
CA ARG A 391 32.78 23.56 -5.88
C ARG A 391 32.79 22.05 -5.67
N LYS A 392 31.71 21.47 -5.12
CA LYS A 392 31.56 20.02 -4.90
C LYS A 392 30.35 19.44 -5.66
N TYR A 393 30.05 20.01 -6.82
CA TYR A 393 28.81 19.72 -7.56
C TYR A 393 28.56 18.21 -7.78
N ASP A 394 29.53 17.46 -8.31
CA ASP A 394 29.29 16.05 -8.68
C ASP A 394 28.94 15.19 -7.45
N ARG A 395 29.60 15.45 -6.31
CA ARG A 395 29.29 14.80 -5.03
C ARG A 395 27.89 15.19 -4.54
N ARG A 396 27.56 16.48 -4.54
CA ARG A 396 26.25 16.98 -4.12
C ARG A 396 25.11 16.48 -4.99
N ARG A 397 25.37 16.33 -6.30
CA ARG A 397 24.41 15.74 -7.25
C ARG A 397 24.15 14.27 -6.94
N SER A 398 25.21 13.48 -6.70
CA SER A 398 25.05 12.08 -6.27
C SER A 398 24.25 11.98 -4.97
N HIS A 399 24.51 12.87 -4.02
CA HIS A 399 23.76 12.97 -2.78
C HIS A 399 22.30 13.39 -2.99
N ALA A 400 22.03 14.36 -3.87
CA ALA A 400 20.67 14.81 -4.18
C ALA A 400 19.84 13.69 -4.78
N ARG A 401 20.42 12.85 -5.65
CA ARG A 401 19.74 11.67 -6.21
C ARG A 401 19.41 10.63 -5.15
N LYS A 402 20.35 10.31 -4.26
CA LYS A 402 20.08 9.39 -3.14
C LYS A 402 18.97 9.92 -2.22
N LEU A 403 19.03 11.20 -1.88
CA LEU A 403 17.99 11.86 -1.10
C LEU A 403 16.63 11.79 -1.81
N ALA A 404 16.60 12.02 -3.13
CA ALA A 404 15.38 11.89 -3.93
C ALA A 404 14.84 10.46 -3.91
N GLU A 405 15.68 9.44 -4.12
CA GLU A 405 15.27 8.03 -4.04
C GLU A 405 14.62 7.68 -2.70
N ASP A 406 15.15 8.21 -1.60
CA ASP A 406 14.61 7.98 -0.26
C ASP A 406 13.29 8.75 -0.05
N ILE A 407 13.28 10.06 -0.34
CA ILE A 407 12.14 10.94 -0.11
C ILE A 407 10.95 10.56 -1.00
N THR A 408 11.16 10.29 -2.28
CA THR A 408 10.09 9.98 -3.23
C THR A 408 9.39 8.65 -2.95
N LYS A 409 10.07 7.71 -2.27
CA LYS A 409 9.48 6.45 -1.80
C LYS A 409 8.63 6.66 -0.54
N GLN A 410 9.09 7.52 0.36
CA GLN A 410 8.44 7.74 1.66
C GLN A 410 7.26 8.72 1.57
N PHE A 411 7.39 9.78 0.77
CA PHE A 411 6.43 10.88 0.71
C PHE A 411 5.73 10.89 -0.64
N THR A 412 4.73 10.02 -0.82
CA THR A 412 3.90 9.99 -2.04
C THR A 412 2.62 10.79 -1.86
N TRP A 413 2.01 11.24 -2.97
CA TRP A 413 0.70 11.89 -2.92
C TRP A 413 -0.39 10.94 -2.39
N ASP A 414 -0.28 9.64 -2.66
CA ASP A 414 -1.17 8.63 -2.13
C ASP A 414 -1.04 8.51 -0.60
N ALA A 415 0.18 8.50 -0.05
CA ALA A 415 0.40 8.50 1.40
C ALA A 415 -0.13 9.79 2.06
N CYS A 416 0.10 10.94 1.41
CA CYS A 416 -0.47 12.23 1.84
C CYS A 416 -2.01 12.16 1.88
N ALA A 417 -2.65 11.71 0.79
CA ALA A 417 -4.10 11.59 0.69
C ALA A 417 -4.66 10.54 1.67
N GLN A 418 -3.96 9.44 1.92
CA GLN A 418 -4.33 8.45 2.93
C GLN A 418 -4.33 9.07 4.33
N SER A 419 -3.29 9.84 4.67
CA SER A 419 -3.21 10.57 5.94
C SER A 419 -4.39 11.52 6.11
N VAL A 420 -4.72 12.28 5.05
CA VAL A 420 -5.89 13.17 5.04
C VAL A 420 -7.19 12.37 5.21
N ALA A 421 -7.41 11.33 4.41
CA ALA A 421 -8.61 10.50 4.45
C ALA A 421 -8.79 9.81 5.82
N SER A 422 -7.72 9.26 6.41
CA SER A 422 -7.75 8.68 7.75
C SER A 422 -8.14 9.70 8.81
N ARG A 423 -7.62 10.93 8.73
CA ARG A 423 -7.91 12.01 9.70
C ARG A 423 -9.32 12.59 9.54
N LEU A 424 -9.88 12.50 8.33
CA LEU A 424 -11.29 12.77 8.06
C LEU A 424 -12.19 11.56 8.39
N GLY A 425 -11.63 10.40 8.68
CA GLY A 425 -12.40 9.17 8.94
C GLY A 425 -13.16 8.67 7.71
N LEU A 426 -12.66 8.94 6.50
CA LEU A 426 -13.25 8.47 5.25
C LEU A 426 -12.92 6.98 5.03
N SER A 427 -13.84 6.25 4.41
CA SER A 427 -13.56 4.87 3.99
C SER A 427 -12.43 4.82 2.95
N GLN A 428 -11.42 3.97 3.19
CA GLN A 428 -10.24 3.84 2.31
C GLN A 428 -10.40 2.71 1.28
N ALA A 429 -9.74 2.88 0.15
CA ALA A 429 -9.73 1.96 -0.98
C ALA A 429 -9.17 0.59 -0.57
N GLY A 430 -9.91 -0.47 -0.89
CA GLY A 430 -9.41 -1.84 -0.81
C GLY A 430 -8.62 -2.24 -2.06
N PRO A 431 -7.88 -3.36 -2.05
CA PRO A 431 -7.22 -3.94 -3.23
C PRO A 431 -8.16 -4.30 -4.38
N SER A 432 -9.45 -4.53 -4.12
CA SER A 432 -10.47 -4.65 -5.16
C SER A 432 -10.67 -3.33 -5.91
N ASP A 433 -10.60 -2.20 -5.20
CA ASP A 433 -10.69 -0.86 -5.78
C ASP A 433 -9.38 -0.50 -6.49
N TRP A 434 -8.23 -0.92 -5.95
CA TRP A 434 -6.92 -0.77 -6.60
C TRP A 434 -6.83 -1.60 -7.89
N GLN A 435 -7.29 -2.85 -7.92
CA GLN A 435 -7.32 -3.68 -9.14
C GLN A 435 -8.33 -3.16 -10.17
N SER A 436 -9.52 -2.74 -9.76
CA SER A 436 -10.49 -2.12 -10.66
C SER A 436 -9.95 -0.81 -11.24
N ARG A 437 -9.23 0.00 -10.44
CA ARG A 437 -8.59 1.24 -10.87
C ARG A 437 -7.30 1.00 -11.66
N GLN A 438 -6.56 -0.07 -11.41
CA GLN A 438 -5.44 -0.47 -12.24
C GLN A 438 -5.98 -0.89 -13.60
N GLN A 439 -7.11 -1.61 -13.67
CA GLN A 439 -7.77 -1.97 -14.92
C GLN A 439 -8.46 -0.80 -15.62
N ASP A 440 -9.03 0.15 -14.88
CA ASP A 440 -9.60 1.38 -15.44
C ASP A 440 -8.50 2.36 -15.85
N SER A 441 -7.37 2.39 -15.14
CA SER A 441 -6.14 3.08 -15.53
C SER A 441 -5.53 2.41 -16.76
N ASP A 442 -5.43 1.08 -16.82
CA ASP A 442 -4.94 0.32 -17.97
C ASP A 442 -5.91 0.48 -19.16
N ALA A 443 -7.22 0.58 -18.90
CA ALA A 443 -8.25 0.83 -19.91
C ALA A 443 -8.40 2.32 -20.30
N ALA A 444 -7.90 3.26 -19.50
CA ALA A 444 -7.80 4.69 -19.79
C ALA A 444 -6.46 5.02 -20.48
N LEU A 445 -5.36 4.38 -20.07
CA LEU A 445 -4.05 4.33 -20.74
C LEU A 445 -4.18 3.71 -22.14
N ALA A 446 -5.12 2.79 -22.34
CA ALA A 446 -5.47 2.27 -23.66
C ALA A 446 -6.30 3.25 -24.53
N ARG A 447 -6.80 4.36 -23.98
CA ARG A 447 -7.66 5.32 -24.69
C ARG A 447 -6.98 6.65 -25.03
N ASP A 448 -5.94 7.06 -24.30
CA ASP A 448 -5.21 8.30 -24.56
C ASP A 448 -3.71 8.03 -24.79
N GLY A 449 -3.32 7.96 -26.07
CA GLY A 449 -2.10 8.58 -26.61
C GLY A 449 -0.69 8.25 -26.08
N THR A 450 -0.47 7.38 -25.09
CA THR A 450 0.90 7.05 -24.61
C THR A 450 1.36 5.65 -25.02
N SER A 451 1.41 5.36 -26.32
CA SER A 451 2.16 4.21 -26.82
C SER A 451 3.63 4.22 -26.39
N ASP A 452 4.17 5.40 -26.09
CA ASP A 452 5.62 5.62 -26.01
C ASP A 452 6.26 5.16 -24.69
N ASN A 453 5.55 5.20 -23.55
CA ASN A 453 6.14 4.82 -22.26
C ASN A 453 6.19 3.30 -22.06
N ILE A 454 5.11 2.60 -22.43
CA ILE A 454 5.08 1.13 -22.42
C ILE A 454 5.98 0.58 -23.53
N ALA A 455 6.02 1.21 -24.71
CA ALA A 455 6.99 0.85 -25.74
C ALA A 455 8.43 1.03 -25.26
N ALA A 456 8.75 2.09 -24.49
CA ALA A 456 10.07 2.29 -23.92
C ALA A 456 10.44 1.23 -22.86
N GLU A 457 9.49 0.80 -22.02
CA GLU A 457 9.69 -0.30 -21.07
C GLU A 457 9.88 -1.64 -21.77
N VAL A 458 9.11 -1.91 -22.83
CA VAL A 458 9.27 -3.11 -23.67
C VAL A 458 10.63 -3.06 -24.38
N GLU A 459 11.03 -1.92 -24.94
CA GLU A 459 12.34 -1.76 -25.57
C GLU A 459 13.48 -1.95 -24.56
N ARG A 460 13.32 -1.43 -23.33
CA ARG A 460 14.26 -1.68 -22.24
C ARG A 460 14.32 -3.16 -21.87
N ALA A 461 13.17 -3.84 -21.75
CA ALA A 461 13.13 -5.27 -21.50
C ALA A 461 13.82 -6.07 -22.61
N LEU A 462 13.67 -5.68 -23.87
CA LEU A 462 14.37 -6.27 -25.00
C LEU A 462 15.89 -6.03 -24.95
N ARG A 463 16.33 -4.84 -24.54
CA ARG A 463 17.76 -4.57 -24.29
C ARG A 463 18.32 -5.46 -23.18
N GLU A 464 17.61 -5.58 -22.07
CA GLU A 464 18.01 -6.46 -20.96
C GLU A 464 18.00 -7.95 -21.36
N ALA A 465 17.05 -8.37 -22.19
CA ALA A 465 17.02 -9.72 -22.73
C ALA A 465 18.24 -10.01 -23.63
N ASN A 466 18.65 -9.04 -24.46
CA ASN A 466 19.87 -9.15 -25.25
C ASN A 466 21.13 -9.25 -24.36
N ALA A 467 21.11 -8.61 -23.18
CA ALA A 467 22.15 -8.72 -22.16
C ALA A 467 22.05 -9.96 -21.26
N ALA A 468 21.09 -10.87 -21.50
CA ALA A 468 20.80 -12.05 -20.67
C ALA A 468 20.38 -11.73 -19.22
N ASN A 469 19.79 -10.55 -18.99
CA ASN A 469 19.33 -10.09 -17.68
C ASN A 469 17.84 -10.33 -17.43
N SER A 470 17.09 -10.97 -18.34
CA SER A 470 15.63 -11.12 -18.23
C SER A 470 15.14 -11.71 -16.90
N LEU A 471 15.91 -12.65 -16.32
CA LEU A 471 15.57 -13.28 -15.03
C LEU A 471 15.97 -12.44 -13.81
N ASN A 472 17.00 -11.59 -13.94
CA ASN A 472 17.40 -10.64 -12.89
C ASN A 472 16.43 -9.46 -12.84
N GLU A 473 16.09 -8.91 -14.02
CA GLU A 473 15.12 -7.84 -14.23
C GLU A 473 13.70 -8.40 -14.40
N TRP A 474 13.34 -9.40 -13.59
CA TRP A 474 12.10 -10.17 -13.75
C TRP A 474 10.85 -9.28 -13.74
N SER A 475 10.82 -8.20 -12.95
CA SER A 475 9.68 -7.28 -12.89
C SER A 475 9.48 -6.54 -14.23
N LEU A 476 10.56 -6.03 -14.82
CA LEU A 476 10.54 -5.40 -16.15
C LEU A 476 10.15 -6.40 -17.24
N THR A 477 10.69 -7.62 -17.18
CA THR A 477 10.34 -8.72 -18.10
C THR A 477 8.85 -9.06 -17.98
N CYS A 478 8.31 -9.15 -16.76
CA CYS A 478 6.89 -9.41 -16.52
C CYS A 478 5.99 -8.33 -17.10
N THR A 479 6.36 -7.05 -16.95
CA THR A 479 5.64 -5.93 -17.57
C THR A 479 5.61 -6.04 -19.08
N ALA A 480 6.75 -6.32 -19.72
CA ALA A 480 6.82 -6.51 -21.17
C ALA A 480 5.98 -7.72 -21.65
N LEU A 481 6.00 -8.82 -20.90
CA LEU A 481 5.20 -10.02 -21.22
C LEU A 481 3.70 -9.76 -21.10
N ASN A 482 3.26 -9.02 -20.09
CA ASN A 482 1.86 -8.60 -19.96
C ASN A 482 1.42 -7.78 -21.18
N TYR A 483 2.24 -6.81 -21.60
CA TYR A 483 1.96 -6.00 -22.79
C TYR A 483 1.88 -6.85 -24.08
N ILE A 484 2.83 -7.77 -24.28
CA ILE A 484 2.80 -8.70 -25.43
C ILE A 484 1.52 -9.57 -25.39
N SER A 485 1.14 -10.05 -24.22
CA SER A 485 -0.11 -10.82 -24.02
C SER A 485 -1.35 -10.00 -24.42
N ASP A 486 -1.38 -8.72 -24.08
CA ASP A 486 -2.46 -7.80 -24.44
C ASP A 486 -2.52 -7.49 -25.93
N ILE A 487 -1.37 -7.36 -26.62
CA ILE A 487 -1.33 -7.27 -28.09
C ILE A 487 -2.00 -8.50 -28.71
N GLY A 488 -1.88 -9.67 -28.11
CA GLY A 488 -2.56 -10.88 -28.56
C GLY A 488 -4.10 -10.76 -28.64
N LYS A 489 -4.70 -9.80 -27.93
CA LYS A 489 -6.14 -9.51 -27.93
C LYS A 489 -6.55 -8.53 -29.05
N THR A 490 -5.59 -7.93 -29.75
CA THR A 490 -5.83 -6.96 -30.84
C THR A 490 -6.06 -7.62 -32.20
N PRO A 491 -6.79 -6.97 -33.13
CA PRO A 491 -7.20 -7.61 -34.37
C PRO A 491 -6.10 -7.68 -35.44
N THR A 492 -5.05 -6.84 -35.42
CA THR A 492 -4.15 -6.75 -36.58
C THR A 492 -3.11 -7.88 -36.62
N TYR A 493 -2.84 -8.37 -37.83
CA TYR A 493 -1.89 -9.46 -38.08
C TYR A 493 -0.43 -9.02 -37.89
N ALA A 494 -0.12 -7.77 -38.23
CA ALA A 494 1.23 -7.22 -38.21
C ALA A 494 1.72 -6.98 -36.78
N GLU A 495 0.87 -6.42 -35.91
CA GLU A 495 1.21 -6.17 -34.50
C GLU A 495 1.47 -7.47 -33.75
N ARG A 496 0.62 -8.48 -33.94
CA ARG A 496 0.83 -9.82 -33.37
C ARG A 496 2.14 -10.47 -33.84
N GLN A 497 2.53 -10.28 -35.10
CA GLN A 497 3.81 -10.81 -35.59
C GLN A 497 5.01 -10.11 -34.98
N ASN A 498 4.94 -8.78 -34.84
CA ASN A 498 5.98 -8.00 -34.20
C ASN A 498 6.15 -8.43 -32.73
N ALA A 499 5.04 -8.50 -32.00
CA ALA A 499 5.01 -8.95 -30.61
C ALA A 499 5.54 -10.38 -30.44
N PHE A 500 5.27 -11.28 -31.39
CA PHE A 500 5.87 -12.62 -31.40
C PHE A 500 7.40 -12.57 -31.58
N GLY A 501 7.93 -11.70 -32.44
CA GLY A 501 9.38 -11.49 -32.58
C GLY A 501 10.02 -10.90 -31.32
N GLN A 502 9.33 -9.99 -30.62
CA GLN A 502 9.76 -9.46 -29.32
C GLN A 502 9.80 -10.58 -28.26
N LEU A 503 8.78 -11.44 -28.23
CA LEU A 503 8.73 -12.60 -27.35
C LEU A 503 9.90 -13.57 -27.61
N GLN A 504 10.25 -13.83 -28.86
CA GLN A 504 11.40 -14.65 -29.23
C GLN A 504 12.72 -14.08 -28.69
N THR A 505 12.89 -12.75 -28.78
CA THR A 505 14.06 -12.06 -28.22
C THR A 505 14.14 -12.23 -26.70
N ILE A 506 13.00 -12.14 -26.00
CA ILE A 506 12.91 -12.38 -24.56
C ILE A 506 13.24 -13.84 -24.23
N ALA A 507 12.71 -14.79 -25.00
CA ALA A 507 13.02 -16.22 -24.85
C ALA A 507 14.52 -16.51 -24.96
N ASP A 508 15.20 -15.98 -25.98
CA ASP A 508 16.64 -16.13 -26.14
C ASP A 508 17.42 -15.55 -24.96
N GLY A 509 16.99 -14.39 -24.45
CA GLY A 509 17.57 -13.77 -23.26
C GLY A 509 17.40 -14.61 -22.00
N ILE A 510 16.23 -15.22 -21.83
CA ILE A 510 15.95 -16.12 -20.70
C ILE A 510 16.80 -17.40 -20.81
N GLN A 511 16.89 -18.01 -22.00
CA GLN A 511 17.70 -19.21 -22.23
C GLN A 511 19.18 -18.95 -21.87
N ARG A 512 19.75 -17.82 -22.31
CA ARG A 512 21.12 -17.42 -21.94
C ARG A 512 21.26 -17.13 -20.44
N GLY A 513 20.23 -16.55 -19.81
CA GLY A 513 20.20 -16.30 -18.37
C GLY A 513 20.32 -17.60 -17.56
N TYR A 514 19.58 -18.64 -17.96
CA TYR A 514 19.68 -19.98 -17.35
C TYR A 514 21.08 -20.62 -17.50
N GLU A 515 21.78 -20.35 -18.60
CA GLU A 515 23.13 -20.87 -18.86
C GLU A 515 24.22 -20.13 -18.06
N ALA A 516 23.99 -18.85 -17.74
CA ALA A 516 24.95 -17.99 -17.02
C ALA A 516 24.85 -18.11 -15.48
N GLU A 517 23.71 -18.54 -14.95
CA GLU A 517 23.44 -18.60 -13.51
C GLU A 517 24.08 -19.84 -12.86
N SER A 518 25.42 -19.83 -12.76
CA SER A 518 26.21 -20.91 -12.16
C SER A 518 26.18 -20.86 -10.61
N LEU A 519 25.09 -21.34 -10.01
CA LEU A 519 24.97 -22.07 -8.73
C LEU A 519 23.49 -22.03 -8.31
N ARG A 520 22.85 -23.22 -8.32
CA ARG A 520 21.45 -23.51 -7.97
C ARG A 520 20.85 -22.55 -6.92
N GLN A 521 20.09 -21.57 -7.39
CA GLN A 521 19.11 -20.82 -6.59
C GLN A 521 17.94 -21.72 -6.16
N PRO A 522 17.14 -21.34 -5.14
CA PRO A 522 16.03 -22.13 -4.60
C PRO A 522 15.00 -22.57 -5.65
N LEU A 523 14.06 -23.45 -5.26
CA LEU A 523 12.86 -23.81 -6.03
C LEU A 523 12.30 -22.56 -6.73
N ILE A 524 12.06 -22.65 -8.05
CA ILE A 524 11.66 -21.51 -8.92
C ILE A 524 10.55 -20.65 -8.29
N ARG A 525 9.63 -21.29 -7.59
CA ARG A 525 8.49 -20.75 -6.83
C ARG A 525 8.80 -19.59 -5.88
N PHE A 526 10.02 -19.50 -5.34
CA PHE A 526 10.42 -18.44 -4.41
C PHE A 526 11.21 -17.32 -5.09
N SER A 527 11.22 -17.29 -6.42
CA SER A 527 11.96 -16.31 -7.23
C SER A 527 11.07 -15.71 -8.29
N GLY A 528 11.40 -14.50 -8.75
CA GLY A 528 10.70 -13.86 -9.87
C GLY A 528 10.73 -14.64 -11.19
N ARG A 529 11.57 -15.69 -11.29
CA ARG A 529 11.57 -16.62 -12.44
C ARG A 529 10.22 -17.33 -12.59
N PHE A 530 9.53 -17.63 -11.48
CA PHE A 530 8.21 -18.25 -11.49
C PHE A 530 7.17 -17.35 -12.18
N ASP A 531 7.18 -16.06 -11.82
CA ASP A 531 6.36 -15.02 -12.41
C ASP A 531 6.64 -14.81 -13.90
N VAL A 532 7.92 -14.84 -14.29
CA VAL A 532 8.34 -14.76 -15.69
C VAL A 532 7.81 -15.95 -16.46
N GLY A 533 7.95 -17.18 -15.96
CA GLY A 533 7.44 -18.40 -16.61
C GLY A 533 5.92 -18.35 -16.84
N TRP A 534 5.16 -17.95 -15.82
CA TRP A 534 3.70 -17.86 -15.94
C TRP A 534 3.26 -16.80 -16.96
N ARG A 535 3.80 -15.58 -16.88
CA ARG A 535 3.48 -14.51 -17.83
C ARG A 535 4.00 -14.80 -19.23
N PHE A 536 5.10 -15.55 -19.36
CA PHE A 536 5.63 -15.97 -20.66
C PHE A 536 4.65 -16.90 -21.37
N MET A 537 4.10 -17.90 -20.67
CA MET A 537 3.06 -18.78 -21.24
C MET A 537 1.81 -17.99 -21.66
N ALA A 538 1.39 -17.01 -20.85
CA ALA A 538 0.27 -16.14 -21.18
C ALA A 538 0.53 -15.36 -22.47
N ALA A 539 1.69 -14.70 -22.55
CA ALA A 539 2.14 -13.94 -23.73
C ALA A 539 2.25 -14.84 -24.97
N ALA A 540 2.96 -15.97 -24.86
CA ALA A 540 3.13 -16.94 -25.93
C ALA A 540 1.78 -17.41 -26.49
N SER A 541 0.84 -17.76 -25.61
CA SER A 541 -0.51 -18.16 -26.04
C SER A 541 -1.29 -17.01 -26.68
N GLY A 542 -0.96 -15.75 -26.36
CA GLY A 542 -1.59 -14.55 -26.93
C GLY A 542 -1.15 -14.26 -28.35
N VAL A 543 0.14 -14.45 -28.65
CA VAL A 543 0.74 -14.01 -29.92
C VAL A 543 1.17 -15.13 -30.87
N ALA A 544 1.31 -16.37 -30.39
CA ALA A 544 1.61 -17.51 -31.24
C ALA A 544 0.45 -17.82 -32.21
N ARG A 545 0.81 -18.25 -33.42
CA ARG A 545 -0.14 -18.47 -34.52
C ARG A 545 -0.52 -19.92 -34.76
N SER A 546 0.23 -20.83 -34.16
CA SER A 546 -0.03 -22.25 -34.21
C SER A 546 0.40 -22.88 -32.90
N PHE A 547 -0.12 -24.07 -32.63
CA PHE A 547 0.29 -24.84 -31.47
C PHE A 547 1.80 -25.14 -31.49
N GLN A 548 2.35 -25.47 -32.67
CA GLN A 548 3.80 -25.65 -32.85
C GLN A 548 4.59 -24.40 -32.46
N ALA A 549 4.16 -23.21 -32.88
CA ALA A 549 4.85 -21.95 -32.54
C ALA A 549 4.78 -21.65 -31.03
N PHE A 550 3.66 -21.98 -30.38
CA PHE A 550 3.47 -21.83 -28.94
C PHE A 550 4.41 -22.72 -28.13
N VAL A 551 4.55 -23.99 -28.50
CA VAL A 551 5.42 -24.94 -27.77
C VAL A 551 6.90 -24.64 -28.03
N THR A 552 7.26 -24.28 -29.27
CA THR A 552 8.68 -24.07 -29.64
C THR A 552 9.29 -22.77 -29.16
N VAL A 553 8.49 -21.74 -28.85
CA VAL A 553 9.02 -20.44 -28.37
C VAL A 553 9.44 -20.48 -26.90
N ILE A 554 9.04 -21.50 -26.14
CA ILE A 554 9.34 -21.60 -24.72
C ILE A 554 10.78 -22.12 -24.52
N PRO A 555 11.64 -21.42 -23.77
CA PRO A 555 13.01 -21.86 -23.49
C PRO A 555 13.06 -23.24 -22.82
N LYS A 556 14.08 -24.05 -23.13
CA LYS A 556 14.14 -25.45 -22.70
C LYS A 556 14.23 -25.61 -21.18
N GLU A 557 15.05 -24.79 -20.52
CA GLU A 557 15.18 -24.85 -19.05
C GLU A 557 13.93 -24.28 -18.36
N MET A 558 13.30 -23.24 -18.92
CA MET A 558 12.00 -22.76 -18.43
C MET A 558 10.92 -23.84 -18.56
N LEU A 559 10.86 -24.55 -19.68
CA LEU A 559 9.92 -25.65 -19.91
C LEU A 559 10.08 -26.76 -18.86
N ARG A 560 11.32 -27.07 -18.49
CA ARG A 560 11.62 -28.02 -17.42
C ARG A 560 11.08 -27.54 -16.06
N ASP A 561 11.27 -26.26 -15.74
CA ASP A 561 10.73 -25.66 -14.51
C ASP A 561 9.19 -25.63 -14.52
N ILE A 562 8.58 -25.33 -15.67
CA ILE A 562 7.11 -25.35 -15.86
C ILE A 562 6.56 -26.75 -15.55
N HIS A 563 7.16 -27.81 -16.10
CA HIS A 563 6.71 -29.19 -15.84
C HIS A 563 7.00 -29.67 -14.42
N ALA A 564 8.09 -29.18 -13.80
CA ALA A 564 8.43 -29.52 -12.43
C ALA A 564 7.51 -28.85 -11.40
N ASP A 565 6.87 -27.73 -11.76
CA ASP A 565 5.99 -26.98 -10.88
C ASP A 565 4.50 -27.30 -11.13
N SER A 566 3.81 -27.73 -10.06
CA SER A 566 2.41 -28.14 -10.11
C SER A 566 1.47 -27.05 -10.67
N PHE A 567 1.68 -25.79 -10.31
CA PHE A 567 0.83 -24.68 -10.78
C PHE A 567 1.14 -24.32 -12.23
N LEU A 568 2.42 -24.12 -12.55
CA LEU A 568 2.82 -23.73 -13.91
C LEU A 568 2.39 -24.78 -14.93
N ASN A 569 2.52 -26.07 -14.62
CA ASN A 569 2.10 -27.14 -15.52
C ASN A 569 0.57 -27.15 -15.78
N ARG A 570 -0.25 -26.89 -14.75
CA ARG A 570 -1.71 -26.75 -14.91
C ARG A 570 -2.09 -25.56 -15.78
N GLU A 571 -1.43 -24.42 -15.56
CA GLU A 571 -1.64 -23.23 -16.37
C GLU A 571 -1.14 -23.42 -17.80
N PHE A 572 -0.07 -24.21 -18.00
CA PHE A 572 0.44 -24.53 -19.32
C PHE A 572 -0.58 -25.32 -20.16
N LEU A 573 -1.21 -26.33 -19.55
CA LEU A 573 -2.34 -27.04 -20.16
C LEU A 573 -3.48 -26.07 -20.51
N HIS A 574 -3.84 -25.16 -19.62
CA HIS A 574 -4.90 -24.19 -19.88
C HIS A 574 -4.57 -23.23 -21.04
N TYR A 575 -3.34 -22.72 -21.12
CA TYR A 575 -2.92 -21.85 -22.21
C TYR A 575 -2.87 -22.57 -23.55
N SER A 576 -2.56 -23.87 -23.57
CA SER A 576 -2.59 -24.69 -24.78
C SER A 576 -3.97 -24.79 -25.44
N MET A 577 -5.05 -24.65 -24.65
CA MET A 577 -6.43 -24.76 -25.16
C MET A 577 -6.83 -23.65 -26.14
N LYS A 578 -6.04 -22.57 -26.26
CA LYS A 578 -6.23 -21.59 -27.33
C LYS A 578 -6.05 -22.17 -28.73
N PHE A 579 -5.39 -23.33 -28.84
CA PHE A 579 -5.11 -24.02 -30.08
C PHE A 579 -5.88 -25.35 -30.20
N ALA A 580 -6.97 -25.52 -29.43
CA ALA A 580 -7.74 -26.77 -29.40
C ALA A 580 -8.18 -27.25 -30.80
N ASP A 581 -8.55 -26.30 -31.67
CA ASP A 581 -8.96 -26.57 -33.06
C ASP A 581 -7.83 -27.14 -33.96
N GLU A 582 -6.58 -27.18 -33.50
CA GLU A 582 -5.45 -27.77 -34.24
C GLU A 582 -5.10 -29.20 -33.81
N PHE A 583 -5.63 -29.66 -32.68
CA PHE A 583 -5.22 -30.93 -32.04
C PHE A 583 -5.55 -32.15 -32.89
N ASP A 584 -6.69 -32.17 -33.57
CA ASP A 584 -7.15 -33.30 -34.38
C ASP A 584 -6.79 -33.19 -35.87
N ASN A 585 -5.85 -32.29 -36.23
CA ASN A 585 -5.55 -31.99 -37.62
C ASN A 585 -4.07 -31.61 -37.85
N VAL A 586 -3.72 -30.31 -37.79
CA VAL A 586 -2.42 -29.80 -38.29
C VAL A 586 -1.28 -30.02 -37.29
N SER A 587 -1.58 -30.13 -36.00
CA SER A 587 -0.60 -30.20 -34.92
C SER A 587 -0.69 -31.48 -34.08
N GLU A 588 -1.33 -32.54 -34.59
CA GLU A 588 -1.67 -33.76 -33.82
C GLU A 588 -0.44 -34.43 -33.17
N GLU A 589 0.64 -34.67 -33.94
CA GLU A 589 1.84 -35.34 -33.43
C GLU A 589 2.52 -34.54 -32.30
N VAL A 590 2.62 -33.23 -32.50
CA VAL A 590 3.20 -32.27 -31.54
C VAL A 590 2.35 -32.20 -30.28
N ALA A 591 1.03 -32.17 -30.43
CA ALA A 591 0.08 -32.19 -29.31
C ALA A 591 0.19 -33.48 -28.50
N ARG A 592 0.30 -34.65 -29.15
CA ARG A 592 0.49 -35.94 -28.46
C ARG A 592 1.78 -35.95 -27.63
N GLU A 593 2.90 -35.48 -28.19
CA GLU A 593 4.16 -35.40 -27.45
C GLU A 593 4.06 -34.43 -26.26
N PHE A 594 3.50 -33.24 -26.50
CA PHE A 594 3.27 -32.22 -25.47
C PHE A 594 2.45 -32.76 -24.29
N PHE A 595 1.26 -33.32 -24.56
CA PHE A 595 0.37 -33.78 -23.50
C PHE A 595 0.90 -35.02 -22.79
N ALA A 596 1.64 -35.90 -23.48
CA ALA A 596 2.32 -37.02 -22.84
C ALA A 596 3.33 -36.54 -21.78
N GLN A 597 4.07 -35.47 -22.06
CA GLN A 597 5.02 -34.87 -21.11
C GLN A 597 4.29 -34.10 -20.00
N ALA A 598 3.31 -33.25 -20.35
CA ALA A 598 2.58 -32.44 -19.38
C ALA A 598 1.74 -33.28 -18.40
N LEU A 599 1.25 -34.46 -18.82
CA LEU A 599 0.45 -35.36 -17.98
C LEU A 599 1.28 -36.47 -17.31
N ALA A 600 2.60 -36.48 -17.46
CA ALA A 600 3.45 -37.55 -16.90
C ALA A 600 3.31 -37.70 -15.38
N SER A 601 3.07 -36.61 -14.65
CA SER A 601 2.86 -36.60 -13.20
C SER A 601 1.40 -36.75 -12.76
N ALA A 602 0.45 -36.89 -13.70
CA ALA A 602 -0.98 -36.97 -13.39
C ALA A 602 -1.34 -38.10 -12.40
N PRO A 603 -0.77 -39.32 -12.48
CA PRO A 603 -1.11 -40.39 -11.52
C PRO A 603 -0.88 -40.01 -10.05
N GLU A 604 0.10 -39.14 -9.77
CA GLU A 604 0.46 -38.70 -8.42
C GLU A 604 -0.08 -37.29 -8.10
N SER A 605 -0.74 -36.61 -9.05
CA SER A 605 -1.21 -35.24 -8.92
C SER A 605 -2.72 -35.11 -9.08
N PRO A 606 -3.49 -35.15 -7.98
CA PRO A 606 -4.94 -34.88 -8.00
C PRO A 606 -5.32 -33.55 -8.65
N PRO A 607 -4.62 -32.41 -8.40
CA PRO A 607 -4.92 -31.14 -9.06
C PRO A 607 -4.82 -31.21 -10.59
N LEU A 608 -3.80 -31.91 -11.11
CA LEU A 608 -3.59 -32.08 -12.54
C LEU A 608 -4.67 -32.95 -13.19
N GLN A 609 -5.09 -34.03 -12.50
CA GLN A 609 -6.20 -34.87 -12.92
C GLN A 609 -7.53 -34.09 -13.03
N ILE A 610 -7.83 -33.25 -12.03
CA ILE A 610 -9.04 -32.42 -12.00
C ILE A 610 -9.00 -31.37 -13.12
N ARG A 611 -7.86 -30.67 -13.29
CA ARG A 611 -7.66 -29.70 -14.38
C ARG A 611 -7.88 -30.36 -15.74
N PHE A 612 -7.28 -31.52 -15.98
CA PHE A 612 -7.43 -32.25 -17.25
C PHE A 612 -8.89 -32.65 -17.52
N ALA A 613 -9.61 -33.19 -16.53
CA ALA A 613 -11.03 -33.53 -16.68
C ALA A 613 -11.89 -32.31 -17.09
N ARG A 614 -11.64 -31.14 -16.50
CA ARG A 614 -12.35 -29.90 -16.81
C ARG A 614 -12.02 -29.36 -18.20
N LEU A 615 -10.74 -29.43 -18.61
CA LEU A 615 -10.31 -29.04 -19.94
C LEU A 615 -10.88 -29.98 -21.01
N GLU A 616 -10.83 -31.31 -20.81
CA GLU A 616 -11.47 -32.31 -21.70
C GLU A 616 -12.98 -32.03 -21.82
N ALA A 617 -13.63 -31.66 -20.72
CA ALA A 617 -15.05 -31.33 -20.73
C ALA A 617 -15.38 -30.03 -21.49
N ALA A 618 -14.46 -29.05 -21.50
CA ALA A 618 -14.63 -27.76 -22.16
C ALA A 618 -14.21 -27.78 -23.64
N PHE A 619 -13.23 -28.62 -23.99
CA PHE A 619 -12.59 -28.74 -25.30
C PHE A 619 -12.51 -30.21 -25.72
N PRO A 620 -13.58 -30.77 -26.32
CA PRO A 620 -13.68 -32.19 -26.66
C PRO A 620 -12.56 -32.70 -27.59
N GLU A 621 -11.97 -31.82 -28.39
CA GLU A 621 -10.85 -32.10 -29.31
C GLU A 621 -9.63 -32.65 -28.57
N LEU A 622 -9.45 -32.29 -27.29
CA LEU A 622 -8.35 -32.77 -26.44
C LEU A 622 -8.32 -34.31 -26.32
N ALA A 623 -9.48 -34.96 -26.36
CA ALA A 623 -9.59 -36.42 -26.26
C ALA A 623 -8.96 -37.17 -27.44
N SER A 624 -8.67 -36.49 -28.56
CA SER A 624 -8.02 -37.08 -29.74
C SER A 624 -6.50 -37.25 -29.58
N VAL A 625 -5.89 -36.44 -28.71
CA VAL A 625 -4.43 -36.34 -28.52
C VAL A 625 -3.96 -36.73 -27.12
N ALA A 626 -4.86 -36.76 -26.13
CA ALA A 626 -4.55 -37.10 -24.75
C ALA A 626 -5.70 -37.86 -24.08
N SER A 627 -5.38 -38.81 -23.19
CA SER A 627 -6.35 -39.44 -22.31
C SER A 627 -5.69 -39.93 -21.02
N LEU A 628 -6.47 -40.01 -19.94
CA LEU A 628 -6.08 -40.62 -18.67
C LEU A 628 -6.94 -41.86 -18.41
N ASP A 629 -6.32 -42.94 -17.92
CA ASP A 629 -7.03 -44.17 -17.53
C ASP A 629 -7.86 -43.93 -16.25
N PRO A 630 -9.20 -44.00 -16.30
CA PRO A 630 -10.06 -43.80 -15.12
C PRO A 630 -9.82 -44.79 -13.98
N SER A 631 -9.28 -45.98 -14.27
CA SER A 631 -8.99 -47.01 -13.27
C SER A 631 -7.76 -46.69 -12.43
N GLN A 632 -6.83 -45.91 -12.98
CA GLN A 632 -5.58 -45.48 -12.33
C GLN A 632 -5.66 -44.03 -11.81
N ASN A 633 -6.61 -43.23 -12.31
CA ASN A 633 -6.75 -41.81 -12.01
C ASN A 633 -8.14 -41.53 -11.42
N SER A 634 -8.30 -41.78 -10.11
CA SER A 634 -9.58 -41.70 -9.42
C SER A 634 -10.16 -40.29 -9.36
N HIS A 635 -9.32 -39.26 -9.20
CA HIS A 635 -9.74 -37.86 -9.17
C HIS A 635 -10.19 -37.38 -10.55
N TYR A 636 -9.51 -37.81 -11.60
CA TYR A 636 -9.92 -37.57 -12.99
C TYR A 636 -11.31 -38.17 -13.25
N ASN A 637 -11.53 -39.44 -12.90
CA ASN A 637 -12.83 -40.10 -13.07
C ASN A 637 -13.94 -39.40 -12.26
N ALA A 638 -13.66 -39.03 -11.00
CA ALA A 638 -14.62 -38.32 -10.16
C ALA A 638 -15.00 -36.95 -10.74
N GLU A 639 -14.02 -36.16 -11.18
CA GLU A 639 -14.29 -34.83 -11.76
C GLU A 639 -14.96 -34.91 -13.13
N ARG A 640 -14.63 -35.91 -13.94
CA ARG A 640 -15.31 -36.18 -15.21
C ARG A 640 -16.81 -36.42 -14.99
N ASN A 641 -17.17 -37.26 -14.00
CA ASN A 641 -18.58 -37.49 -13.65
C ASN A 641 -19.29 -36.21 -13.20
N ARG A 642 -18.61 -35.32 -12.46
CA ARG A 642 -19.16 -34.01 -12.07
C ARG A 642 -19.38 -33.11 -13.29
N CYS A 643 -18.41 -33.06 -14.20
CA CYS A 643 -18.52 -32.31 -15.45
C CYS A 643 -19.70 -32.82 -16.31
N GLU A 644 -19.87 -34.15 -16.41
CA GLU A 644 -21.01 -34.76 -17.10
C GLU A 644 -22.34 -34.42 -16.43
N ALA A 645 -22.42 -34.43 -15.09
CA ALA A 645 -23.62 -34.02 -14.36
C ALA A 645 -23.99 -32.53 -14.60
N ILE A 646 -23.00 -31.64 -14.63
CA ILE A 646 -23.21 -30.22 -14.97
C ILE A 646 -23.62 -30.06 -16.42
N ARG A 647 -23.07 -30.86 -17.34
CA ARG A 647 -23.45 -30.84 -18.76
C ARG A 647 -24.88 -31.33 -18.98
N ALA A 648 -25.30 -32.36 -18.23
CA ALA A 648 -26.63 -32.96 -18.32
C ALA A 648 -27.73 -32.09 -17.68
N SER A 649 -27.40 -31.31 -16.65
CA SER A 649 -28.29 -30.33 -16.04
C SER A 649 -28.16 -28.95 -16.71
N ARG A 650 -29.13 -28.05 -16.47
CA ARG A 650 -28.96 -26.61 -16.81
C ARG A 650 -28.07 -25.89 -15.79
N PHE A 651 -27.73 -26.59 -14.70
CA PHE A 651 -27.00 -26.12 -13.53
C PHE A 651 -27.50 -24.75 -13.07
N ASP A 652 -28.80 -24.66 -12.77
CA ASP A 652 -29.40 -23.42 -12.30
C ASP A 652 -29.19 -23.19 -10.80
N LEU A 653 -29.68 -22.05 -10.29
CA LEU A 653 -29.53 -21.70 -8.88
C LEU A 653 -30.20 -22.72 -7.93
N ASN A 654 -31.23 -23.44 -8.37
CA ASN A 654 -31.89 -24.48 -7.57
C ASN A 654 -31.10 -25.79 -7.59
N ASP A 655 -30.47 -26.12 -8.72
CA ASP A 655 -29.54 -27.27 -8.82
C ASP A 655 -28.36 -27.09 -7.84
N LEU A 656 -27.82 -25.86 -7.74
CA LEU A 656 -26.76 -25.55 -6.77
C LEU A 656 -27.24 -25.64 -5.31
N ALA A 657 -28.49 -25.26 -5.04
CA ALA A 657 -29.09 -25.40 -3.72
C ALA A 657 -29.35 -26.87 -3.32
N THR A 658 -29.35 -27.81 -4.27
CA THR A 658 -29.53 -29.25 -3.99
C THR A 658 -28.21 -30.01 -4.00
N ASN A 659 -27.23 -29.62 -4.82
CA ASN A 659 -25.91 -30.24 -4.88
C ASN A 659 -24.78 -29.19 -4.97
N HIS A 660 -24.56 -28.49 -3.84
CA HIS A 660 -23.57 -27.40 -3.71
C HIS A 660 -22.12 -27.85 -3.98
N GLN A 661 -21.81 -29.14 -3.88
CA GLN A 661 -20.47 -29.70 -4.16
C GLN A 661 -20.08 -29.62 -5.66
N LEU A 662 -21.06 -29.45 -6.56
CA LEU A 662 -20.80 -29.21 -7.98
C LEU A 662 -20.43 -27.74 -8.28
N GLY A 663 -20.58 -26.85 -7.29
CA GLY A 663 -20.37 -25.41 -7.47
C GLY A 663 -18.97 -25.04 -7.99
N PRO A 664 -17.86 -25.54 -7.40
CA PRO A 664 -16.52 -25.27 -7.92
C PRO A 664 -16.33 -25.73 -9.37
N THR A 665 -16.74 -26.95 -9.72
CA THR A 665 -16.68 -27.47 -11.10
C THR A 665 -17.49 -26.59 -12.06
N ALA A 666 -18.68 -26.15 -11.65
CA ALA A 666 -19.52 -25.28 -12.49
C ALA A 666 -18.91 -23.89 -12.69
N LEU A 667 -18.32 -23.30 -11.64
CA LEU A 667 -17.58 -22.04 -11.71
C LEU A 667 -16.39 -22.15 -12.66
N ALA A 668 -15.64 -23.25 -12.60
CA ALA A 668 -14.53 -23.52 -13.52
C ALA A 668 -15.01 -23.60 -14.97
N LEU A 669 -15.98 -24.49 -15.26
CA LEU A 669 -16.51 -24.71 -16.61
C LEU A 669 -17.13 -23.44 -17.23
N ALA A 670 -17.84 -22.64 -16.42
CA ALA A 670 -18.39 -21.36 -16.85
C ALA A 670 -17.30 -20.38 -17.33
N THR A 671 -16.08 -20.46 -16.81
CA THR A 671 -14.97 -19.61 -17.28
C THR A 671 -14.17 -20.21 -18.44
N LEU A 672 -14.16 -21.54 -18.56
CA LEU A 672 -13.40 -22.26 -19.58
C LEU A 672 -14.05 -22.22 -20.98
N SER A 673 -15.36 -22.40 -21.07
CA SER A 673 -16.04 -22.48 -22.38
C SER A 673 -17.33 -21.63 -22.44
N PRO A 674 -17.53 -20.85 -23.53
CA PRO A 674 -18.78 -20.11 -23.75
C PRO A 674 -20.04 -20.98 -23.68
N ALA A 675 -19.95 -22.28 -24.01
CA ALA A 675 -21.07 -23.20 -23.98
C ALA A 675 -21.69 -23.37 -22.58
N PHE A 676 -20.91 -23.10 -21.53
CA PHE A 676 -21.34 -23.13 -20.13
C PHE A 676 -21.70 -21.73 -19.58
N ARG A 677 -21.25 -20.63 -20.21
CA ARG A 677 -21.56 -19.24 -19.81
C ARG A 677 -23.02 -18.83 -19.99
N THR A 678 -23.77 -19.47 -20.87
CA THR A 678 -25.18 -19.11 -21.10
C THR A 678 -26.15 -19.88 -20.21
N ARG A 679 -25.64 -20.58 -19.18
CA ARG A 679 -26.39 -21.50 -18.34
C ARG A 679 -26.24 -21.09 -16.87
N GLY A 680 -27.30 -21.27 -16.07
CA GLY A 680 -27.23 -21.06 -14.62
C GLY A 680 -26.98 -19.62 -14.15
N ILE A 681 -25.97 -19.42 -13.30
CA ILE A 681 -25.67 -18.15 -12.59
C ILE A 681 -25.56 -16.93 -13.52
N ASP A 682 -25.08 -17.15 -14.74
CA ASP A 682 -24.88 -16.07 -15.71
C ASP A 682 -26.20 -15.54 -16.30
N GLN A 683 -27.34 -16.23 -16.10
CA GLN A 683 -28.67 -15.72 -16.45
C GLN A 683 -29.01 -14.42 -15.71
N ILE A 684 -28.46 -14.18 -14.51
CA ILE A 684 -28.65 -12.92 -13.79
C ILE A 684 -28.01 -11.76 -14.57
N PHE A 685 -26.83 -11.97 -15.15
CA PHE A 685 -26.16 -10.96 -15.97
C PHE A 685 -26.86 -10.73 -17.30
N ILE A 686 -27.38 -11.80 -17.93
CA ILE A 686 -28.17 -11.70 -19.16
C ILE A 686 -29.46 -10.90 -18.90
N ALA A 687 -30.19 -11.22 -17.83
CA ALA A 687 -31.39 -10.49 -17.44
C ALA A 687 -31.09 -9.02 -17.08
N GLY A 688 -29.95 -8.75 -16.42
CA GLY A 688 -29.49 -7.39 -16.15
C GLY A 688 -29.23 -6.59 -17.43
N ASN A 689 -28.52 -7.17 -18.40
CA ASN A 689 -28.26 -6.57 -19.70
C ASN A 689 -29.56 -6.24 -20.47
N GLU A 690 -30.56 -7.12 -20.43
CA GLU A 690 -31.89 -6.88 -21.02
C GLU A 690 -32.63 -5.67 -20.41
N HIS A 691 -32.26 -5.26 -19.19
CA HIS A 691 -32.83 -4.11 -18.48
C HIS A 691 -31.89 -2.88 -18.45
N GLY A 692 -30.86 -2.87 -19.30
CA GLY A 692 -29.94 -1.74 -19.43
C GLY A 692 -28.86 -1.66 -18.34
N HIS A 693 -28.70 -2.69 -17.50
CA HIS A 693 -27.55 -2.80 -16.61
C HIS A 693 -26.34 -3.32 -17.37
N VAL A 694 -25.19 -2.68 -17.22
CA VAL A 694 -23.93 -3.16 -17.82
C VAL A 694 -23.42 -4.34 -16.98
N ALA A 695 -23.25 -5.51 -17.60
CA ALA A 695 -22.61 -6.64 -16.95
C ALA A 695 -21.21 -6.24 -16.45
N PRO A 696 -20.86 -6.52 -15.17
CA PRO A 696 -19.55 -6.21 -14.64
C PRO A 696 -18.46 -6.86 -15.49
N ARG A 697 -17.45 -6.08 -15.89
CA ARG A 697 -16.28 -6.66 -16.54
C ARG A 697 -15.51 -7.44 -15.48
N PRO A 698 -15.28 -8.75 -15.65
CA PRO A 698 -14.44 -9.50 -14.72
C PRO A 698 -13.04 -8.88 -14.74
N ALA A 699 -12.46 -8.75 -13.55
CA ALA A 699 -11.17 -8.09 -13.38
C ALA A 699 -10.06 -8.78 -14.20
N TRP A 700 -10.14 -10.10 -14.34
CA TRP A 700 -9.27 -10.91 -15.17
C TRP A 700 -9.95 -12.24 -15.52
N ARG A 701 -9.34 -13.06 -16.41
CA ARG A 701 -9.92 -14.31 -16.95
C ARG A 701 -10.44 -15.27 -15.87
N GLY A 702 -9.84 -15.25 -14.69
CA GLY A 702 -10.18 -16.09 -13.54
C GLY A 702 -11.12 -15.45 -12.52
N ASP A 703 -11.60 -14.22 -12.70
CA ASP A 703 -12.43 -13.58 -11.68
C ASP A 703 -13.77 -14.29 -11.48
N LYS A 704 -13.80 -15.08 -10.40
CA LYS A 704 -14.96 -15.83 -9.93
C LYS A 704 -15.60 -15.18 -8.70
N LEU A 705 -15.05 -14.07 -8.20
CA LEU A 705 -15.50 -13.43 -6.96
C LEU A 705 -16.98 -13.09 -7.02
N LEU A 706 -17.39 -12.39 -8.08
CA LEU A 706 -18.78 -11.98 -8.24
C LEU A 706 -19.73 -13.18 -8.35
N ARG A 707 -19.35 -14.20 -9.14
CA ARG A 707 -20.17 -15.41 -9.30
C ARG A 707 -20.27 -16.16 -7.97
N SER A 708 -19.16 -16.36 -7.29
CA SER A 708 -19.12 -16.99 -5.97
C SER A 708 -19.93 -16.22 -4.93
N ALA A 709 -19.90 -14.89 -4.94
CA ALA A 709 -20.69 -14.04 -4.05
C ALA A 709 -22.20 -14.16 -4.32
N LEU A 710 -22.63 -14.21 -5.58
CA LEU A 710 -24.02 -14.44 -5.95
C LEU A 710 -24.52 -15.82 -5.50
N LEU A 711 -23.71 -16.87 -5.67
CA LEU A 711 -24.01 -18.21 -5.14
C LEU A 711 -24.08 -18.19 -3.61
N ALA A 712 -23.13 -17.52 -2.97
CA ALA A 712 -23.09 -17.42 -1.52
C ALA A 712 -24.32 -16.73 -0.93
N ALA A 713 -24.86 -15.71 -1.62
CA ALA A 713 -26.04 -14.97 -1.18
C ALA A 713 -27.31 -15.84 -1.13
N ILE A 714 -27.43 -16.87 -1.97
CA ILE A 714 -28.63 -17.70 -2.09
C ILE A 714 -28.59 -19.00 -1.28
N LEU A 715 -27.40 -19.53 -1.01
CA LEU A 715 -27.23 -20.81 -0.32
C LEU A 715 -27.67 -20.72 1.15
N HIS A 716 -28.32 -21.76 1.66
CA HIS A 716 -28.61 -21.90 3.10
C HIS A 716 -27.29 -21.92 3.91
N PRO A 717 -27.22 -21.34 5.13
CA PRO A 717 -25.98 -21.26 5.92
C PRO A 717 -25.17 -22.56 6.02
N ASN A 718 -25.81 -23.70 6.30
CA ASN A 718 -25.13 -25.02 6.32
C ASN A 718 -24.46 -25.39 4.98
N MET A 719 -25.12 -25.09 3.87
CA MET A 719 -24.60 -25.39 2.52
C MET A 719 -23.55 -24.36 2.09
N LEU A 720 -23.69 -23.11 2.54
CA LEU A 720 -22.75 -22.04 2.26
C LEU A 720 -21.36 -22.35 2.82
N ILE A 721 -21.27 -22.82 4.06
CA ILE A 721 -19.97 -23.17 4.65
C ILE A 721 -19.33 -24.33 3.87
N ALA A 722 -20.09 -25.39 3.58
CA ALA A 722 -19.61 -26.53 2.81
C ALA A 722 -19.20 -26.15 1.36
N PHE A 723 -19.88 -25.17 0.77
CA PHE A 723 -19.54 -24.62 -0.54
C PHE A 723 -18.22 -23.84 -0.51
N ILE A 724 -18.02 -22.94 0.46
CA ILE A 724 -16.76 -22.20 0.62
C ILE A 724 -15.60 -23.17 0.90
N GLU A 725 -15.84 -24.21 1.72
CA GLU A 725 -14.87 -25.26 2.00
C GLU A 725 -14.49 -26.06 0.74
N ALA A 726 -15.47 -26.44 -0.08
CA ALA A 726 -15.21 -27.08 -1.37
C ALA A 726 -14.41 -26.19 -2.33
N MET A 727 -14.66 -24.87 -2.33
CA MET A 727 -13.89 -23.92 -3.12
C MET A 727 -12.44 -23.76 -2.63
N ALA A 728 -12.21 -23.77 -1.32
CA ALA A 728 -10.87 -23.66 -0.75
C ALA A 728 -9.97 -24.86 -1.06
N LEU A 729 -10.56 -26.04 -1.31
CA LEU A 729 -9.87 -27.27 -1.68
C LEU A 729 -9.77 -27.49 -3.19
N ASP A 730 -10.28 -26.56 -3.99
CA ASP A 730 -10.29 -26.70 -5.45
C ASP A 730 -8.86 -26.61 -6.02
N GLU A 731 -8.62 -27.18 -7.21
CA GLU A 731 -7.31 -27.09 -7.87
C GLU A 731 -7.03 -25.71 -8.46
N GLU A 732 -8.08 -24.93 -8.78
CA GLU A 732 -7.95 -23.63 -9.43
C GLU A 732 -7.78 -22.50 -8.40
N GLU A 733 -6.67 -21.77 -8.49
CA GLU A 733 -6.31 -20.68 -7.57
C GLU A 733 -7.35 -19.57 -7.54
N ALA A 734 -7.98 -19.27 -8.68
CA ALA A 734 -9.06 -18.29 -8.76
C ALA A 734 -10.30 -18.69 -7.93
N ILE A 735 -10.62 -19.99 -7.83
CA ILE A 735 -11.73 -20.49 -7.00
C ILE A 735 -11.34 -20.39 -5.53
N ARG A 736 -10.12 -20.81 -5.19
CA ARG A 736 -9.57 -20.70 -3.83
C ARG A 736 -9.50 -19.25 -3.36
N TRP A 737 -9.12 -18.32 -4.23
CA TRP A 737 -9.09 -16.89 -3.94
C TRP A 737 -10.49 -16.37 -3.60
N ALA A 738 -11.51 -16.79 -4.36
CA ALA A 738 -12.88 -16.47 -4.03
C ALA A 738 -13.36 -17.11 -2.71
N ALA A 739 -12.81 -18.25 -2.31
CA ALA A 739 -13.07 -18.82 -0.98
C ALA A 739 -12.50 -17.94 0.14
N ILE A 740 -11.27 -17.43 -0.04
CA ILE A 740 -10.65 -16.46 0.90
C ILE A 740 -11.50 -15.19 0.98
N ASP A 741 -11.90 -14.62 -0.17
CA ASP A 741 -12.72 -13.41 -0.19
C ASP A 741 -14.06 -13.61 0.54
N LEU A 742 -14.77 -14.72 0.28
CA LEU A 742 -16.01 -15.04 0.98
C LEU A 742 -15.81 -15.28 2.48
N ALA A 743 -14.72 -15.93 2.88
CA ALA A 743 -14.41 -16.17 4.29
C ALA A 743 -14.12 -14.85 5.05
N PHE A 744 -13.49 -13.87 4.39
CA PHE A 744 -13.26 -12.52 4.95
C PHE A 744 -14.43 -11.54 4.72
N SER A 745 -15.43 -11.90 3.90
CA SER A 745 -16.53 -11.01 3.56
C SER A 745 -17.39 -10.63 4.78
N LEU A 746 -17.62 -9.33 4.95
CA LEU A 746 -18.48 -8.77 5.99
C LEU A 746 -19.90 -9.35 5.90
N THR A 747 -20.51 -9.33 4.70
CA THR A 747 -21.89 -9.82 4.51
C THR A 747 -22.02 -11.31 4.79
N VAL A 748 -21.09 -12.11 4.27
CA VAL A 748 -21.11 -13.57 4.44
C VAL A 748 -20.93 -13.93 5.90
N ARG A 749 -19.93 -13.34 6.57
CA ARG A 749 -19.70 -13.59 7.99
C ARG A 749 -20.89 -13.13 8.83
N SER A 750 -21.37 -11.90 8.70
CA SER A 750 -22.53 -11.42 9.48
C SER A 750 -23.71 -12.38 9.37
N ARG A 751 -24.02 -12.85 8.15
CA ARG A 751 -25.09 -13.83 7.93
C ARG A 751 -24.84 -15.18 8.62
N LEU A 752 -23.61 -15.71 8.55
CA LEU A 752 -23.24 -16.97 9.19
C LEU A 752 -23.25 -16.85 10.73
N PHE A 753 -22.72 -15.75 11.28
CA PHE A 753 -22.73 -15.48 12.71
C PHE A 753 -24.17 -15.27 13.22
N ASP A 754 -25.05 -14.58 12.48
CA ASP A 754 -26.48 -14.48 12.79
C ASP A 754 -27.16 -15.84 12.80
N ALA A 755 -26.89 -16.69 11.81
CA ALA A 755 -27.42 -18.03 11.74
C ALA A 755 -26.96 -18.91 12.91
N SER A 756 -25.69 -18.79 13.31
CA SER A 756 -25.13 -19.44 14.50
C SER A 756 -25.83 -18.97 15.78
N ARG A 757 -25.99 -17.65 15.97
CA ARG A 757 -26.68 -17.07 17.13
C ARG A 757 -28.16 -17.45 17.20
N ALA A 758 -28.81 -17.61 16.05
CA ALA A 758 -30.19 -18.04 15.94
C ALA A 758 -30.38 -19.57 16.10
N GLY A 759 -29.30 -20.35 16.28
CA GLY A 759 -29.36 -21.81 16.37
C GLY A 759 -29.69 -22.52 15.05
N THR A 760 -29.52 -21.82 13.92
CA THR A 760 -29.68 -22.40 12.57
C THR A 760 -28.44 -23.20 12.14
N LEU A 761 -27.27 -22.83 12.66
CA LEU A 761 -26.04 -23.61 12.59
C LEU A 761 -25.82 -24.33 13.93
N GLU A 762 -25.25 -25.53 13.90
CA GLU A 762 -24.89 -26.27 15.12
C GLU A 762 -23.65 -25.66 15.80
N GLU A 763 -22.76 -25.04 15.01
CA GLU A 763 -21.54 -24.42 15.50
C GLU A 763 -21.81 -23.12 16.26
N SER A 764 -21.17 -22.97 17.41
CA SER A 764 -21.07 -21.68 18.10
C SER A 764 -20.28 -20.66 17.26
N SER A 765 -20.46 -19.36 17.53
CA SER A 765 -19.72 -18.29 16.84
C SER A 765 -18.20 -18.48 16.88
N PHE A 766 -17.67 -19.03 17.97
CA PHE A 766 -16.25 -19.35 18.10
C PHE A 766 -15.82 -20.50 17.19
N GLN A 767 -16.58 -21.60 17.17
CA GLN A 767 -16.31 -22.75 16.27
C GLN A 767 -16.47 -22.37 14.79
N LEU A 768 -17.45 -21.53 14.47
CA LEU A 768 -17.68 -21.02 13.13
C LEU A 768 -16.48 -20.18 12.65
N LYS A 769 -15.95 -19.30 13.51
CA LYS A 769 -14.75 -18.53 13.21
C LYS A 769 -13.55 -19.43 12.95
N GLN A 770 -13.33 -20.43 13.80
CA GLN A 770 -12.26 -21.42 13.60
C GLN A 770 -12.40 -22.17 12.28
N ARG A 771 -13.61 -22.60 11.94
CA ARG A 771 -13.90 -23.32 10.69
C ARG A 771 -13.61 -22.43 9.47
N LEU A 772 -14.03 -21.17 9.49
CA LEU A 772 -13.72 -20.21 8.43
C LEU A 772 -12.21 -19.94 8.31
N GLY A 773 -11.49 -19.84 9.44
CA GLY A 773 -10.03 -19.70 9.44
C GLY A 773 -9.32 -20.93 8.84
N ALA A 774 -9.77 -22.14 9.19
CA ALA A 774 -9.26 -23.38 8.61
C ALA A 774 -9.53 -23.51 7.10
N ILE A 775 -10.66 -22.97 6.62
CA ILE A 775 -10.97 -22.87 5.19
C ILE A 775 -9.96 -21.95 4.49
N VAL A 776 -9.65 -20.78 5.07
CA VAL A 776 -8.61 -19.89 4.53
C VAL A 776 -7.25 -20.59 4.52
N ASP A 777 -6.85 -21.26 5.59
CA ASP A 777 -5.62 -22.03 5.64
C ASP A 777 -5.54 -23.09 4.54
N SER A 778 -6.62 -23.83 4.33
CA SER A 778 -6.71 -24.82 3.26
C SER A 778 -6.53 -24.16 1.89
N ALA A 779 -7.17 -22.99 1.69
CA ALA A 779 -7.03 -22.20 0.47
C ALA A 779 -5.63 -21.61 0.27
N VAL A 780 -4.83 -21.40 1.32
CA VAL A 780 -3.44 -20.91 1.23
C VAL A 780 -2.44 -22.07 1.07
N GLN A 781 -2.65 -23.17 1.79
CA GLN A 781 -1.72 -24.30 1.92
C GLN A 781 -1.59 -25.17 0.67
N GLY A 782 -2.67 -25.33 -0.10
CA GLY A 782 -2.79 -26.37 -1.14
C GLY A 782 -1.58 -26.55 -2.05
N ASP A 783 -1.36 -27.80 -2.47
CA ASP A 783 -0.16 -28.25 -3.18
C ASP A 783 0.22 -27.33 -4.36
N GLY A 784 1.45 -26.81 -4.30
CA GLY A 784 1.98 -25.93 -5.32
C GLY A 784 1.18 -24.64 -5.56
N CYS A 785 0.50 -24.09 -4.54
CA CYS A 785 -0.24 -22.83 -4.65
C CYS A 785 0.64 -21.63 -5.05
N HIS A 786 0.20 -20.83 -6.03
CA HIS A 786 0.90 -19.60 -6.42
C HIS A 786 1.10 -18.65 -5.20
N PRO A 787 2.27 -18.02 -5.03
CA PRO A 787 2.56 -17.17 -3.85
C PRO A 787 1.56 -16.04 -3.61
N TRP A 788 0.92 -15.54 -4.67
CA TRP A 788 -0.16 -14.53 -4.55
C TRP A 788 -1.27 -14.91 -3.54
N MET A 789 -1.59 -16.19 -3.32
CA MET A 789 -2.61 -16.56 -2.32
C MET A 789 -2.15 -16.24 -0.88
N GLN A 790 -0.85 -16.38 -0.61
CA GLN A 790 -0.24 -15.99 0.66
C GLN A 790 -0.29 -14.47 0.82
N ARG A 791 0.03 -13.73 -0.25
CA ARG A 791 -0.11 -12.27 -0.30
C ARG A 791 -1.55 -11.82 -0.02
N GLU A 792 -2.54 -12.44 -0.66
CA GLU A 792 -3.95 -12.13 -0.47
C GLU A 792 -4.42 -12.37 0.96
N PHE A 793 -3.99 -13.47 1.60
CA PHE A 793 -4.24 -13.69 3.03
C PHE A 793 -3.68 -12.56 3.90
N LEU A 794 -2.40 -12.20 3.70
CA LEU A 794 -1.73 -11.15 4.46
C LEU A 794 -2.46 -9.80 4.32
N ASP A 795 -2.82 -9.42 3.10
CA ASP A 795 -3.50 -8.16 2.81
C ASP A 795 -4.92 -8.09 3.39
N ARG A 796 -5.64 -9.22 3.41
CA ARG A 796 -6.99 -9.32 4.00
C ARG A 796 -6.93 -9.25 5.52
N PHE A 797 -5.99 -9.96 6.13
CA PHE A 797 -5.76 -9.92 7.58
C PHE A 797 -5.34 -8.52 8.04
N HIS A 798 -4.42 -7.89 7.32
CA HIS A 798 -4.00 -6.51 7.59
C HIS A 798 -5.16 -5.52 7.52
N ARG A 799 -6.01 -5.61 6.48
CA ARG A 799 -7.16 -4.70 6.31
C ARG A 799 -8.17 -4.83 7.44
N GLU A 800 -8.47 -6.06 7.85
CA GLU A 800 -9.44 -6.33 8.92
C GLU A 800 -9.08 -5.64 10.24
N HIS A 801 -7.79 -5.53 10.55
CA HIS A 801 -7.31 -4.90 11.78
C HIS A 801 -6.94 -3.42 11.62
N SER A 802 -6.59 -2.98 10.42
CA SER A 802 -6.24 -1.57 10.14
C SER A 802 -7.45 -0.67 9.92
N ALA A 803 -8.53 -1.20 9.34
CA ALA A 803 -9.79 -0.49 9.09
C ALA A 803 -10.98 -1.38 9.48
N PRO A 804 -11.21 -1.61 10.78
CA PRO A 804 -12.12 -2.64 11.24
C PRO A 804 -13.60 -2.31 10.94
N SER A 805 -14.28 -3.21 10.24
CA SER A 805 -15.71 -3.12 9.90
C SER A 805 -16.60 -4.12 10.65
N LEU A 806 -16.01 -5.10 11.33
CA LEU A 806 -16.71 -6.11 12.15
C LEU A 806 -16.50 -5.88 13.65
N PRO A 807 -17.42 -6.36 14.52
CA PRO A 807 -17.17 -6.50 15.96
C PRO A 807 -15.96 -7.37 16.27
N LYS A 808 -15.25 -7.11 17.38
CA LYS A 808 -13.97 -7.79 17.72
C LYS A 808 -14.12 -9.31 17.80
N GLU A 809 -15.24 -9.80 18.32
CA GLU A 809 -15.52 -11.23 18.49
C GLU A 809 -15.64 -11.99 17.15
N MET A 810 -16.05 -11.29 16.08
CA MET A 810 -16.19 -11.85 14.73
C MET A 810 -14.91 -11.71 13.90
N ARG A 811 -13.96 -10.87 14.32
CA ARG A 811 -12.67 -10.72 13.66
C ARG A 811 -11.81 -11.95 13.89
N PHE A 812 -11.10 -12.33 12.84
CA PHE A 812 -10.05 -13.33 12.88
C PHE A 812 -8.87 -12.84 13.72
N THR A 813 -8.30 -13.80 14.43
CA THR A 813 -7.06 -13.70 15.19
C THR A 813 -6.00 -14.54 14.49
N ALA A 814 -4.73 -14.29 14.76
CA ALA A 814 -3.65 -15.12 14.21
C ALA A 814 -3.84 -16.63 14.48
N SER A 815 -4.43 -16.98 15.64
CA SER A 815 -4.74 -18.36 16.04
C SER A 815 -5.84 -19.05 15.22
N ASP A 816 -6.58 -18.31 14.40
CA ASP A 816 -7.57 -18.88 13.47
C ASP A 816 -6.90 -19.48 12.22
N PHE A 817 -5.60 -19.24 12.01
CA PHE A 817 -4.84 -19.63 10.81
C PHE A 817 -3.55 -20.42 11.15
N PRO A 818 -3.62 -21.60 11.80
CA PRO A 818 -2.43 -22.35 12.23
C PRO A 818 -1.36 -22.56 11.13
N PHE A 819 -1.73 -22.69 9.86
CA PHE A 819 -0.77 -22.77 8.75
C PHE A 819 -0.32 -21.39 8.29
N SER A 820 -1.25 -20.52 7.89
CA SER A 820 -0.92 -19.22 7.26
C SER A 820 -0.24 -18.26 8.23
N ARG A 821 -0.44 -18.44 9.54
CA ARG A 821 0.25 -17.69 10.61
C ARG A 821 1.78 -17.82 10.52
N ALA A 822 2.32 -18.89 9.97
CA ALA A 822 3.77 -19.01 9.76
C ALA A 822 4.32 -17.98 8.76
N LEU A 823 3.47 -17.37 7.91
CA LEU A 823 3.87 -16.23 7.06
C LEU A 823 4.25 -14.99 7.87
N PHE A 824 3.82 -14.90 9.14
CA PHE A 824 4.22 -13.83 10.05
C PHE A 824 5.64 -14.05 10.60
N GLY A 825 6.13 -15.29 10.56
CA GLY A 825 7.44 -15.73 11.03
C GLY A 825 7.36 -16.99 11.89
N PRO A 826 8.51 -17.57 12.28
CA PRO A 826 8.56 -18.83 13.01
C PRO A 826 8.04 -18.74 14.44
N ALA A 827 7.46 -19.84 14.95
CA ALA A 827 7.15 -20.03 16.36
C ALA A 827 8.37 -20.56 17.14
N VAL A 828 8.25 -20.63 18.48
CA VAL A 828 9.26 -21.26 19.34
C VAL A 828 9.39 -22.75 18.98
N GLY A 829 10.62 -23.20 18.72
CA GLY A 829 10.92 -24.59 18.34
C GLY A 829 10.78 -24.90 16.83
N GLU A 830 10.38 -23.92 16.01
CA GLU A 830 10.17 -24.11 14.56
C GLU A 830 11.28 -23.54 13.66
N ALA A 831 12.31 -22.89 14.24
CA ALA A 831 13.35 -22.20 13.48
C ALA A 831 14.11 -23.08 12.46
N GLY A 832 14.15 -24.40 12.66
CA GLY A 832 14.78 -25.37 11.73
C GLY A 832 13.82 -26.17 10.85
N ASN A 833 12.50 -25.97 10.98
CA ASN A 833 11.44 -26.74 10.29
C ASN A 833 10.29 -25.83 9.81
N HIS A 834 10.58 -24.54 9.61
CA HIS A 834 9.59 -23.53 9.26
C HIS A 834 9.04 -23.78 7.85
N PRO A 835 7.71 -23.73 7.63
CA PRO A 835 7.13 -24.01 6.31
C PRO A 835 7.53 -22.98 5.24
N PHE A 836 8.08 -21.82 5.65
CA PHE A 836 8.50 -20.74 4.75
C PHE A 836 9.94 -20.30 5.06
N ASP A 837 10.93 -21.06 4.60
CA ASP A 837 12.35 -20.68 4.74
C ASP A 837 12.72 -19.48 3.84
N SER A 838 12.02 -19.30 2.72
CA SER A 838 12.14 -18.16 1.82
C SER A 838 10.74 -17.74 1.37
N LEU A 839 10.47 -16.43 1.42
CA LEU A 839 9.24 -15.87 0.86
C LEU A 839 9.49 -15.44 -0.58
N HIS A 840 8.47 -15.64 -1.42
CA HIS A 840 8.45 -15.01 -2.73
C HIS A 840 8.49 -13.47 -2.58
N PRO A 841 9.17 -12.71 -3.46
CA PRO A 841 9.31 -11.25 -3.32
C PRO A 841 7.98 -10.50 -3.08
N GLU A 842 6.93 -10.84 -3.81
CA GLU A 842 5.60 -10.23 -3.62
C GLU A 842 4.99 -10.51 -2.23
N VAL A 843 5.23 -11.70 -1.68
CA VAL A 843 4.73 -12.09 -0.35
C VAL A 843 5.53 -11.42 0.74
N HIS A 844 6.85 -11.28 0.53
CA HIS A 844 7.74 -10.60 1.45
C HIS A 844 7.32 -9.15 1.69
N LEU A 845 6.95 -8.42 0.63
CA LEU A 845 6.48 -7.04 0.73
C LEU A 845 5.18 -6.92 1.56
N SER A 846 4.17 -7.76 1.30
CA SER A 846 2.94 -7.76 2.09
C SER A 846 3.17 -8.18 3.55
N ALA A 847 4.10 -9.12 3.79
CA ALA A 847 4.46 -9.53 5.14
C ALA A 847 5.13 -8.39 5.92
N GLN A 848 6.05 -7.65 5.29
CA GLN A 848 6.67 -6.47 5.88
C GLN A 848 5.63 -5.41 6.24
N LYS A 849 4.73 -5.09 5.31
CA LYS A 849 3.65 -4.12 5.53
C LYS A 849 2.73 -4.52 6.70
N LEU A 850 2.39 -5.81 6.81
CA LEU A 850 1.63 -6.30 7.96
C LEU A 850 2.39 -6.06 9.27
N LEU A 851 3.68 -6.39 9.33
CA LEU A 851 4.54 -6.26 10.52
C LEU A 851 4.82 -4.81 10.95
N GLU A 852 4.54 -3.81 10.12
CA GLU A 852 4.54 -2.40 10.51
C GLU A 852 3.45 -2.10 11.54
N THR A 853 2.28 -2.72 11.36
CA THR A 853 1.09 -2.53 12.21
C THR A 853 0.88 -3.65 13.24
N MET A 854 1.27 -4.88 12.89
CA MET A 854 1.14 -6.07 13.72
C MET A 854 2.44 -6.31 14.50
N ARG A 855 2.33 -6.59 15.80
CA ARG A 855 3.47 -7.02 16.61
C ARG A 855 3.40 -8.52 16.90
N ARG A 856 4.56 -9.16 16.87
CA ARG A 856 4.75 -10.53 17.36
C ARG A 856 5.21 -10.47 18.81
N VAL A 857 4.45 -11.13 19.68
CA VAL A 857 4.61 -11.11 21.14
C VAL A 857 4.80 -12.53 21.63
N LEU A 858 5.86 -12.79 22.40
CA LEU A 858 6.08 -14.05 23.08
C LEU A 858 5.85 -13.89 24.60
N LEU A 859 4.87 -14.62 25.13
CA LEU A 859 4.59 -14.67 26.57
C LEU A 859 5.27 -15.90 27.18
N VAL A 860 6.09 -15.70 28.20
CA VAL A 860 6.92 -16.76 28.77
C VAL A 860 6.54 -16.97 30.24
N LEU A 861 6.28 -18.23 30.58
CA LEU A 861 6.26 -18.67 31.97
C LEU A 861 7.62 -19.32 32.31
N PRO A 862 8.50 -18.63 33.05
CA PRO A 862 9.86 -19.09 33.33
C PRO A 862 9.89 -20.36 34.23
N PRO A 863 10.93 -21.20 34.10
CA PRO A 863 11.07 -22.43 34.91
C PRO A 863 11.42 -22.11 36.36
N ILE A 864 11.03 -22.97 37.32
CA ILE A 864 11.51 -22.86 38.71
C ILE A 864 13.01 -23.21 38.81
N SER A 865 13.47 -24.17 38.01
CA SER A 865 14.82 -24.70 38.05
C SER A 865 15.41 -24.76 36.65
N MET A 866 16.63 -24.25 36.50
CA MET A 866 17.41 -24.29 35.26
C MET A 866 18.22 -25.59 35.10
N LYS A 867 18.05 -26.56 35.99
CA LYS A 867 18.76 -27.85 35.90
C LYS A 867 18.21 -28.67 34.72
N THR A 868 19.09 -29.00 33.78
CA THR A 868 18.83 -29.90 32.65
C THR A 868 18.36 -31.28 33.14
N GLY A 869 17.26 -31.80 32.61
CA GLY A 869 16.73 -33.15 32.91
C GLY A 869 15.67 -33.24 34.01
N ALA A 870 15.05 -32.13 34.43
CA ALA A 870 13.86 -32.17 35.28
C ALA A 870 12.66 -32.75 34.50
N PRO A 871 11.90 -33.71 35.05
CA PRO A 871 10.73 -34.28 34.37
C PRO A 871 9.62 -33.23 34.21
N ASP A 872 8.86 -33.31 33.11
CA ASP A 872 7.70 -32.45 32.88
C ASP A 872 6.70 -32.57 34.05
N VAL A 873 6.28 -31.42 34.57
CA VAL A 873 5.42 -31.37 35.75
C VAL A 873 3.99 -31.03 35.36
N SER A 874 3.07 -31.98 35.61
CA SER A 874 1.59 -31.86 35.57
C SER A 874 0.89 -31.85 34.19
N THR A 875 -0.22 -32.59 34.09
CA THR A 875 -1.09 -32.74 32.89
C THR A 875 -2.31 -31.80 32.86
N THR A 876 -2.37 -30.79 33.73
CA THR A 876 -3.56 -29.91 33.80
C THR A 876 -3.67 -29.00 32.56
N SER A 877 -4.82 -28.98 31.88
CA SER A 877 -5.04 -28.16 30.67
C SER A 877 -5.32 -26.68 30.94
N THR A 878 -5.24 -26.23 32.20
CA THR A 878 -5.57 -24.87 32.61
C THR A 878 -4.30 -24.03 32.79
N PRO A 879 -4.15 -22.91 32.05
CA PRO A 879 -2.97 -22.05 32.11
C PRO A 879 -2.93 -21.18 33.37
N PRO A 880 -1.79 -20.52 33.66
CA PRO A 880 -1.78 -19.39 34.57
C PRO A 880 -2.68 -18.29 34.00
N LEU A 881 -3.85 -18.08 34.64
CA LEU A 881 -4.95 -17.25 34.13
C LEU A 881 -4.52 -15.86 33.61
N GLY A 882 -3.50 -15.24 34.21
CA GLY A 882 -3.01 -13.90 33.84
C GLY A 882 -2.41 -13.82 32.43
N LEU A 883 -1.51 -14.73 32.04
CA LEU A 883 -0.90 -14.69 30.69
C LEU A 883 -1.93 -14.99 29.59
N GLY A 884 -2.89 -15.86 29.91
CA GLY A 884 -3.95 -16.19 28.98
C GLY A 884 -4.85 -15.01 28.64
N MET A 885 -5.18 -14.18 29.62
CA MET A 885 -5.96 -12.97 29.41
C MET A 885 -5.18 -11.94 28.58
N VAL A 886 -3.92 -11.67 28.93
CA VAL A 886 -3.05 -10.76 28.15
C VAL A 886 -2.94 -11.24 26.70
N GLY A 887 -2.66 -12.52 26.49
CA GLY A 887 -2.51 -13.06 25.14
C GLY A 887 -3.80 -13.03 24.33
N SER A 888 -4.94 -13.34 24.95
CA SER A 888 -6.24 -13.29 24.27
C SER A 888 -6.61 -11.85 23.89
N HIS A 889 -6.28 -10.87 24.74
CA HIS A 889 -6.52 -9.46 24.45
C HIS A 889 -5.67 -8.96 23.28
N LEU A 890 -4.37 -9.28 23.28
CA LEU A 890 -3.46 -8.92 22.19
C LEU A 890 -3.84 -9.60 20.86
N LEU A 891 -4.24 -10.87 20.88
CA LEU A 891 -4.78 -11.57 19.71
C LEU A 891 -6.02 -10.89 19.15
N ALA A 892 -6.96 -10.48 20.01
CA ALA A 892 -8.19 -9.79 19.62
C ALA A 892 -7.92 -8.39 19.04
N ASP A 893 -6.77 -7.80 19.39
CA ASP A 893 -6.27 -6.54 18.82
C ASP A 893 -5.49 -6.73 17.50
N GLY A 894 -5.42 -7.97 16.99
CA GLY A 894 -4.82 -8.29 15.70
C GLY A 894 -3.32 -8.62 15.74
N HIS A 895 -2.73 -8.78 16.93
CA HIS A 895 -1.33 -9.13 17.10
C HIS A 895 -1.09 -10.65 17.01
N ASP A 896 0.14 -11.05 16.69
CA ASP A 896 0.56 -12.45 16.70
C ASP A 896 1.15 -12.81 18.07
N VAL A 897 0.49 -13.69 18.83
CA VAL A 897 0.87 -13.96 20.23
C VAL A 897 1.19 -15.42 20.48
N HIS A 898 2.39 -15.70 20.95
CA HIS A 898 2.87 -17.04 21.29
C HIS A 898 3.01 -17.17 22.80
N LEU A 899 2.88 -18.38 23.33
CA LEU A 899 3.08 -18.65 24.75
C LEU A 899 4.02 -19.86 24.93
N ALA A 900 5.09 -19.65 25.70
CA ALA A 900 6.03 -20.70 26.08
C ALA A 900 5.93 -20.98 27.59
N ASP A 901 5.44 -22.18 27.93
CA ASP A 901 5.36 -22.64 29.32
C ASP A 901 6.62 -23.42 29.71
N CYS A 902 7.71 -22.69 29.98
CA CYS A 902 8.96 -23.28 30.46
C CYS A 902 8.84 -23.82 31.89
N HIS A 903 7.78 -23.51 32.62
CA HIS A 903 7.52 -24.07 33.94
C HIS A 903 7.17 -25.56 33.85
N ARG A 904 6.31 -25.91 32.89
CA ARG A 904 5.94 -27.30 32.61
C ARG A 904 7.00 -28.04 31.84
N THR A 905 7.62 -27.37 30.87
CA THR A 905 8.62 -27.95 29.97
C THR A 905 9.91 -27.12 30.02
N PRO A 906 10.78 -27.32 31.04
CA PRO A 906 12.02 -26.58 31.19
C PRO A 906 12.98 -26.69 29.99
N ALA A 907 12.82 -27.72 29.14
CA ALA A 907 13.59 -27.87 27.90
C ALA A 907 13.38 -26.70 26.91
N LEU A 908 12.21 -26.05 26.93
CA LEU A 908 11.88 -24.94 26.03
C LEU A 908 12.73 -23.69 26.25
N VAL A 909 13.48 -23.60 27.35
CA VAL A 909 14.31 -22.41 27.66
C VAL A 909 15.29 -22.10 26.53
N HIS A 910 15.94 -23.12 25.96
CA HIS A 910 16.90 -22.92 24.87
C HIS A 910 16.20 -22.46 23.59
N GLU A 911 15.08 -23.09 23.23
CA GLU A 911 14.27 -22.73 22.06
C GLU A 911 13.72 -21.31 22.17
N VAL A 912 13.29 -20.89 23.36
CA VAL A 912 12.82 -19.52 23.62
C VAL A 912 13.93 -18.50 23.40
N ILE A 913 15.14 -18.78 23.89
CA ILE A 913 16.29 -17.87 23.73
C ILE A 913 16.68 -17.78 22.24
N GLU A 914 16.68 -18.91 21.52
CA GLU A 914 17.01 -18.97 20.10
C GLU A 914 15.98 -18.22 19.23
N ALA A 915 14.68 -18.44 19.49
CA ALA A 915 13.60 -17.82 18.75
C ALA A 915 13.35 -16.35 19.12
N ALA A 916 13.97 -15.82 20.19
CA ALA A 916 13.65 -14.50 20.74
C ALA A 916 13.77 -13.35 19.73
N SER A 917 14.73 -13.42 18.81
CA SER A 917 14.95 -12.41 17.76
C SER A 917 13.80 -12.32 16.73
N GLN A 918 12.91 -13.31 16.70
CA GLN A 918 11.76 -13.39 15.79
C GLN A 918 10.52 -12.66 16.34
N PHE A 919 10.61 -12.15 17.57
CA PHE A 919 9.56 -11.42 18.25
C PHE A 919 10.00 -9.97 18.50
N GLN A 920 9.06 -9.02 18.51
CA GLN A 920 9.36 -7.64 18.92
C GLN A 920 9.22 -7.46 20.43
N TRP A 921 8.37 -8.27 21.07
CA TRP A 921 8.09 -8.19 22.51
C TRP A 921 8.15 -9.56 23.17
N ILE A 922 8.77 -9.60 24.35
CA ILE A 922 8.76 -10.79 25.22
C ILE A 922 8.26 -10.40 26.60
N GLY A 923 7.21 -11.07 27.07
CA GLY A 923 6.58 -10.85 28.36
C GLY A 923 6.81 -11.99 29.34
N PHE A 924 7.53 -11.77 30.44
CA PHE A 924 7.73 -12.78 31.48
C PHE A 924 6.74 -12.62 32.64
N ASN A 925 6.02 -13.69 32.97
CA ASN A 925 5.24 -13.77 34.21
C ASN A 925 6.10 -14.33 35.36
N THR A 926 6.55 -13.45 36.25
CA THR A 926 7.57 -13.76 37.26
C THR A 926 7.00 -13.86 38.67
N VAL A 927 7.35 -14.96 39.34
CA VAL A 927 7.06 -15.23 40.76
C VAL A 927 8.38 -15.39 41.52
N LEU A 928 8.34 -15.33 42.86
CA LEU A 928 9.56 -15.39 43.69
C LEU A 928 10.47 -16.58 43.33
N PRO A 929 9.97 -17.82 43.12
CA PRO A 929 10.83 -18.95 42.75
C PRO A 929 11.45 -18.87 41.35
N THR A 930 10.93 -18.02 40.46
CA THR A 930 11.37 -17.94 39.06
C THR A 930 12.17 -16.67 38.73
N MET A 931 12.45 -15.79 39.70
CA MET A 931 13.16 -14.53 39.43
C MET A 931 14.54 -14.73 38.79
N ARG A 932 15.31 -15.72 39.28
CA ARG A 932 16.66 -15.99 38.77
C ARG A 932 16.65 -16.58 37.37
N SER A 933 15.68 -17.44 37.05
CA SER A 933 15.51 -17.96 35.70
C SER A 933 15.02 -16.87 34.74
N THR A 934 14.08 -16.00 35.15
CA THR A 934 13.69 -14.82 34.37
C THR A 934 14.91 -13.94 34.04
N LEU A 935 15.72 -13.56 35.04
CA LEU A 935 16.89 -12.70 34.83
C LEU A 935 17.93 -13.35 33.90
N TYR A 936 18.17 -14.66 34.06
CA TYR A 936 19.06 -15.39 33.17
C TYR A 936 18.57 -15.39 31.72
N MET A 937 17.28 -15.70 31.50
CA MET A 937 16.69 -15.73 30.16
C MET A 937 16.69 -14.33 29.54
N ALA A 938 16.29 -13.31 30.29
CA ALA A 938 16.28 -11.92 29.84
C ALA A 938 17.68 -11.45 29.42
N SER A 939 18.70 -11.72 30.25
CA SER A 939 20.10 -11.35 29.95
C SER A 939 20.62 -12.10 28.71
N SER A 940 20.28 -13.39 28.58
CA SER A 940 20.68 -14.19 27.42
C SER A 940 20.06 -13.67 26.12
N ILE A 941 18.78 -13.29 26.17
CA ILE A 941 18.05 -12.72 25.03
C ILE A 941 18.61 -11.34 24.65
N LYS A 942 18.92 -10.48 25.62
CA LYS A 942 19.48 -9.14 25.36
C LYS A 942 20.87 -9.15 24.71
N ARG A 943 21.59 -10.27 24.76
CA ARG A 943 22.89 -10.44 24.09
C ARG A 943 22.78 -10.79 22.60
N THR A 944 21.57 -11.00 22.07
CA THR A 944 21.35 -11.25 20.64
C THR A 944 21.52 -9.97 19.81
N PHE A 945 21.75 -10.11 18.50
CA PHE A 945 22.07 -8.98 17.60
C PHE A 945 20.93 -7.95 17.47
N SER A 946 19.68 -8.39 17.54
CA SER A 946 18.49 -7.54 17.47
C SER A 946 17.53 -7.93 18.59
N PRO A 947 17.78 -7.49 19.84
CA PRO A 947 17.05 -8.00 20.98
C PRO A 947 15.64 -7.39 21.07
N PRO A 948 14.61 -8.20 21.42
CA PRO A 948 13.26 -7.70 21.63
C PRO A 948 13.16 -6.77 22.85
N ALA A 949 12.04 -6.05 22.92
CA ALA A 949 11.61 -5.40 24.14
C ALA A 949 11.13 -6.44 25.16
N ILE A 950 11.65 -6.38 26.38
CA ILE A 950 11.40 -7.33 27.46
C ILE A 950 10.57 -6.66 28.54
N VAL A 951 9.42 -7.25 28.82
CA VAL A 951 8.47 -6.81 29.84
C VAL A 951 8.40 -7.86 30.94
N VAL A 952 8.49 -7.44 32.19
CA VAL A 952 8.35 -8.30 33.37
C VAL A 952 7.09 -7.94 34.14
N GLY A 953 6.28 -8.93 34.47
CA GLY A 953 5.07 -8.77 35.29
C GLY A 953 4.93 -9.89 36.31
N GLY A 954 3.86 -9.82 37.11
CA GLY A 954 3.50 -10.88 38.06
C GLY A 954 3.72 -10.51 39.54
N PRO A 955 3.40 -11.42 40.48
CA PRO A 955 3.38 -11.10 41.91
C PRO A 955 4.71 -10.60 42.49
N ALA A 956 5.84 -11.11 42.01
CA ALA A 956 7.16 -10.69 42.49
C ALA A 956 7.50 -9.26 42.06
N VAL A 957 7.04 -8.88 40.88
CA VAL A 957 7.13 -7.52 40.33
C VAL A 957 6.29 -6.56 41.17
N ASN A 958 5.05 -6.92 41.50
CA ASN A 958 4.15 -6.09 42.32
C ASN A 958 4.72 -5.79 43.72
N ALA A 959 5.50 -6.72 44.27
CA ALA A 959 6.14 -6.57 45.58
C ALA A 959 7.50 -5.85 45.54
N GLY A 960 7.98 -5.41 44.36
CA GLY A 960 9.29 -4.79 44.18
C GLY A 960 10.49 -5.74 44.34
N ALA A 961 10.23 -7.04 44.52
CA ALA A 961 11.27 -8.04 44.77
C ALA A 961 12.14 -8.30 43.54
N PHE A 962 11.58 -8.19 42.34
CA PHE A 962 12.29 -8.49 41.09
C PHE A 962 13.47 -7.53 40.85
N GLN A 963 13.28 -6.23 41.02
CA GLN A 963 14.35 -5.23 40.85
C GLN A 963 15.50 -5.47 41.83
N SER A 964 15.19 -5.89 43.07
CA SER A 964 16.18 -6.18 44.11
C SER A 964 16.92 -7.52 43.90
N ALA A 965 16.47 -8.36 42.97
CA ALA A 965 17.05 -9.67 42.71
C ALA A 965 18.21 -9.64 41.69
N ALA A 966 18.37 -8.54 40.95
CA ALA A 966 19.49 -8.33 40.04
C ALA A 966 20.80 -8.16 40.84
N GLN A 967 21.84 -8.90 40.45
CA GLN A 967 23.12 -8.94 41.18
C GLN A 967 24.27 -8.21 40.47
N ASN A 968 24.08 -7.82 39.22
CA ASN A 968 25.09 -7.16 38.38
C ASN A 968 24.41 -6.27 37.34
N ASP A 969 25.20 -5.43 36.67
CA ASP A 969 24.70 -4.44 35.69
C ASP A 969 24.07 -5.08 34.44
N ASP A 970 24.53 -6.27 34.04
CA ASP A 970 23.96 -7.05 32.93
C ASP A 970 22.54 -7.50 33.27
N GLU A 971 22.32 -8.08 34.46
CA GLU A 971 21.00 -8.43 34.97
C GLU A 971 20.11 -7.18 35.16
N ALA A 972 20.68 -6.09 35.69
CA ALA A 972 19.94 -4.84 35.93
C ALA A 972 19.45 -4.17 34.64
N SER A 973 20.19 -4.29 33.54
CA SER A 973 19.84 -3.74 32.21
C SER A 973 19.10 -4.73 31.30
N SER A 974 18.88 -5.98 31.75
CA SER A 974 18.35 -7.07 30.94
C SER A 974 16.85 -6.99 30.58
N TRP A 975 16.10 -6.03 31.10
CA TRP A 975 14.66 -5.87 30.89
C TRP A 975 14.29 -4.39 30.69
N ASP A 976 13.15 -4.09 30.07
CA ASP A 976 12.79 -2.72 29.67
C ASP A 976 11.63 -2.14 30.47
N PHE A 977 10.56 -2.90 30.67
CA PHE A 977 9.38 -2.41 31.39
C PHE A 977 8.90 -3.40 32.45
N GLU A 978 8.39 -2.86 33.54
CA GLU A 978 7.70 -3.58 34.60
C GLU A 978 6.21 -3.26 34.54
N ILE A 979 5.34 -4.28 34.57
CA ILE A 979 3.90 -4.10 34.72
C ILE A 979 3.46 -4.69 36.06
N ASN A 980 2.96 -3.84 36.96
CA ASN A 980 2.51 -4.24 38.30
C ASN A 980 0.99 -4.12 38.55
N ALA A 981 0.24 -3.61 37.60
CA ALA A 981 -1.22 -3.55 37.63
C ALA A 981 -1.79 -3.60 36.21
N GLN A 982 -3.06 -4.00 36.07
CA GLN A 982 -3.81 -3.98 34.80
C GLN A 982 -3.04 -4.59 33.62
N ALA A 983 -2.56 -5.82 33.78
CA ALA A 983 -1.58 -6.42 32.87
C ALA A 983 -2.05 -6.44 31.41
N GLU A 984 -3.34 -6.69 31.17
CA GLU A 984 -3.93 -6.76 29.84
C GLU A 984 -3.85 -5.40 29.14
N THR A 985 -4.35 -4.35 29.80
CA THR A 985 -4.39 -3.00 29.26
C THR A 985 -2.99 -2.40 29.12
N ASN A 986 -2.14 -2.58 30.14
CA ASN A 986 -0.81 -2.00 30.17
C ASN A 986 0.16 -2.67 29.18
N PHE A 987 0.06 -3.98 28.98
CA PHE A 987 0.87 -4.64 27.96
C PHE A 987 0.40 -4.23 26.55
N ALA A 988 -0.91 -4.23 26.31
CA ALA A 988 -1.46 -3.74 25.04
C ALA A 988 -1.09 -2.28 24.76
N TYR A 989 -1.06 -1.44 25.79
CA TYR A 989 -0.54 -0.08 25.68
C TYR A 989 0.92 -0.08 25.22
N LEU A 990 1.81 -0.85 25.84
CA LEU A 990 3.23 -0.90 25.44
C LEU A 990 3.41 -1.36 23.99
N VAL A 991 2.70 -2.41 23.58
CA VAL A 991 2.74 -2.95 22.22
C VAL A 991 2.28 -1.92 21.19
N ARG A 992 1.31 -1.05 21.54
CA ARG A 992 0.81 0.04 20.69
C ARG A 992 1.67 1.33 20.74
N SER A 993 2.13 1.73 21.93
CA SER A 993 2.75 3.05 22.21
C SER A 993 4.23 3.14 21.83
N ALA A 994 4.97 2.03 21.82
CA ALA A 994 6.37 2.07 21.37
C ALA A 994 6.52 2.40 19.86
N ALA A 995 5.42 2.39 19.10
CA ALA A 995 5.38 2.94 17.74
C ALA A 995 5.23 4.48 17.69
N ARG A 996 5.00 5.16 18.83
CA ARG A 996 4.58 6.57 18.88
C ARG A 996 5.42 7.51 19.74
N GLY A 997 6.43 7.03 20.46
CA GLY A 997 7.28 7.90 21.28
C GLY A 997 6.51 8.67 22.36
N ASP A 998 5.42 8.08 22.90
CA ASP A 998 4.54 8.75 23.85
C ASP A 998 5.29 9.11 25.15
N ALA A 999 5.34 10.40 25.50
CA ALA A 999 6.17 10.90 26.61
C ALA A 999 5.70 10.45 28.01
N ALA A 1000 4.46 9.95 28.16
CA ALA A 1000 3.87 9.58 29.45
C ALA A 1000 3.43 8.11 29.49
N LEU A 1001 3.85 7.38 30.54
CA LEU A 1001 3.45 5.98 30.77
C LEU A 1001 2.22 5.90 31.69
N PRO A 1002 1.24 5.01 31.42
CA PRO A 1002 0.10 4.73 32.29
C PRO A 1002 0.49 4.27 33.69
N ALA A 1003 -0.42 4.47 34.64
CA ALA A 1003 -0.29 3.93 35.99
C ALA A 1003 -0.17 2.39 35.95
N GLY A 1004 0.83 1.87 36.66
CA GLY A 1004 1.11 0.44 36.69
C GLY A 1004 2.23 -0.02 35.75
N ILE A 1005 2.72 0.87 34.88
CA ILE A 1005 3.91 0.64 34.04
C ILE A 1005 5.09 1.40 34.64
N LYS A 1006 6.21 0.71 34.90
CA LYS A 1006 7.46 1.35 35.31
C LYS A 1006 8.56 1.09 34.28
N PRO A 1007 9.22 2.14 33.78
CA PRO A 1007 10.37 2.00 32.89
C PRO A 1007 11.63 1.56 33.66
N ASN A 1008 12.46 0.69 33.08
CA ASN A 1008 13.79 0.40 33.60
C ASN A 1008 14.79 1.46 33.13
N GLU A 1009 15.25 2.32 34.04
CA GLU A 1009 16.21 3.38 33.71
C GLU A 1009 17.62 2.85 33.39
N HIS A 1010 17.88 1.56 33.57
CA HIS A 1010 19.10 0.89 33.13
C HIS A 1010 19.00 0.34 31.70
N SER A 1011 17.81 0.34 31.08
CA SER A 1011 17.63 -0.12 29.71
C SER A 1011 18.01 0.97 28.69
N PRO A 1012 18.90 0.67 27.72
CA PRO A 1012 19.20 1.59 26.63
C PRO A 1012 17.96 1.92 25.78
N LEU A 1013 17.06 0.96 25.58
CA LEU A 1013 15.83 1.15 24.79
C LEU A 1013 14.93 2.21 25.44
N VAL A 1014 14.75 2.10 26.76
CA VAL A 1014 13.94 3.01 27.56
C VAL A 1014 14.56 4.41 27.63
N LEU A 1015 15.87 4.48 27.84
CA LEU A 1015 16.61 5.75 27.91
C LEU A 1015 16.57 6.51 26.57
N ASN A 1016 16.77 5.79 25.46
CA ASN A 1016 16.72 6.39 24.11
C ASN A 1016 15.30 6.87 23.76
N ALA A 1017 14.26 6.19 24.27
CA ALA A 1017 12.87 6.61 24.11
C ALA A 1017 12.46 7.77 25.04
N GLY A 1018 13.35 8.25 25.92
CA GLY A 1018 13.09 9.40 26.79
C GLY A 1018 12.16 9.11 27.99
N HIS A 1019 11.80 7.85 28.25
CA HIS A 1019 10.96 7.50 29.39
C HIS A 1019 11.73 7.62 30.70
N ARG A 1020 11.22 8.39 31.67
CA ARG A 1020 11.79 8.53 33.03
C ARG A 1020 10.75 8.31 34.11
N SER A 1021 11.18 7.80 35.27
CA SER A 1021 10.31 7.51 36.42
C SER A 1021 9.54 8.70 36.98
N LYS A 1022 9.94 9.96 36.68
CA LYS A 1022 9.33 11.19 37.20
C LYS A 1022 8.17 11.79 36.37
N GLY A 1023 7.64 11.07 35.38
CA GLY A 1023 6.59 11.55 34.47
C GLY A 1023 5.23 10.83 34.58
N ALA A 1024 4.90 10.17 35.68
CA ALA A 1024 3.60 9.48 35.81
C ALA A 1024 2.44 10.50 35.82
N SER A 1025 1.68 10.55 34.72
CA SER A 1025 0.43 11.30 34.63
C SER A 1025 -0.65 10.67 35.53
N ALA A 1026 -1.60 11.48 35.98
CA ALA A 1026 -2.81 11.01 36.65
C ALA A 1026 -3.49 9.90 35.82
N ALA A 1027 -4.10 8.95 36.52
CA ALA A 1027 -4.76 7.77 35.96
C ALA A 1027 -5.61 8.14 34.75
N ILE A 1028 -5.22 7.66 33.56
CA ILE A 1028 -6.13 7.62 32.43
C ILE A 1028 -7.13 6.53 32.79
N GLU A 1029 -8.32 6.92 33.24
CA GLU A 1029 -9.41 5.96 33.41
C GLU A 1029 -9.64 5.26 32.06
N PRO A 1030 -9.69 3.91 32.03
CA PRO A 1030 -10.07 3.20 30.82
C PRO A 1030 -11.43 3.75 30.39
N ARG A 1031 -11.50 4.38 29.21
CA ARG A 1031 -12.76 4.98 28.72
C ARG A 1031 -13.89 3.95 28.63
N GLU A 1032 -13.56 2.67 28.53
CA GLU A 1032 -14.48 1.54 28.65
C GLU A 1032 -13.75 0.37 29.34
N TRP A 1033 -14.46 -0.37 30.20
CA TRP A 1033 -14.01 -1.72 30.58
C TRP A 1033 -13.89 -2.55 29.30
N PRO A 1034 -12.83 -3.36 29.11
CA PRO A 1034 -12.76 -4.22 27.95
C PRO A 1034 -14.05 -5.06 27.90
N GLU A 1035 -14.70 -5.11 26.73
CA GLU A 1035 -15.67 -6.17 26.46
C GLU A 1035 -15.05 -7.50 26.92
N THR A 1036 -15.83 -8.35 27.60
CA THR A 1036 -15.38 -9.62 28.14
C THR A 1036 -14.52 -10.38 27.13
N VAL A 1037 -13.19 -10.33 27.28
CA VAL A 1037 -12.27 -11.03 26.38
C VAL A 1037 -12.36 -12.51 26.72
N LEU A 1038 -12.96 -13.28 25.81
CA LEU A 1038 -13.01 -14.73 25.96
C LEU A 1038 -11.58 -15.29 25.88
N LEU A 1039 -11.22 -16.10 26.86
CA LEU A 1039 -9.91 -16.76 26.93
C LEU A 1039 -9.73 -17.68 25.71
N ASP A 1040 -8.77 -17.36 24.84
CA ASP A 1040 -8.42 -18.20 23.69
C ASP A 1040 -7.50 -19.34 24.14
N ARG A 1041 -8.09 -20.53 24.30
CA ARG A 1041 -7.38 -21.71 24.77
C ARG A 1041 -6.33 -22.25 23.78
N ARG A 1042 -6.34 -21.80 22.52
CA ARG A 1042 -5.37 -22.25 21.51
C ARG A 1042 -3.97 -21.73 21.76
N LEU A 1043 -3.83 -20.63 22.50
CA LEU A 1043 -2.53 -20.11 22.94
C LEU A 1043 -1.74 -21.12 23.78
N PHE A 1044 -2.39 -22.16 24.34
CA PHE A 1044 -1.79 -23.08 25.30
C PHE A 1044 -1.42 -24.45 24.72
N SER A 1045 -1.25 -24.56 23.39
CA SER A 1045 -0.67 -25.77 22.81
C SER A 1045 0.84 -25.82 23.08
N THR A 1046 1.30 -26.77 23.88
CA THR A 1046 2.74 -27.09 23.98
C THR A 1046 3.30 -27.42 22.59
N PRO A 1047 4.53 -26.97 22.25
CA PRO A 1047 5.18 -27.31 20.99
C PRO A 1047 5.16 -28.82 20.76
N LYS A 1048 4.64 -29.26 19.60
CA LYS A 1048 4.49 -30.69 19.26
C LYS A 1048 5.83 -31.39 18.98
N SER A 1049 6.94 -30.66 18.93
CA SER A 1049 8.28 -31.17 18.58
C SER A 1049 8.97 -32.00 19.67
N LEU A 1050 8.35 -32.14 20.86
CA LEU A 1050 8.91 -32.91 21.99
C LEU A 1050 8.18 -34.24 22.27
N SER A 1051 7.25 -34.67 21.40
CA SER A 1051 6.58 -35.99 21.48
C SER A 1051 7.10 -36.97 20.45
#